data_AF-A0A7G2DRC6-F1
#
_entry.id   AF-A0A7G2DRC6-F1
#
_cell.length_a   1.000
_cell.length_b   1.000
_cell.length_c   1.000
_cell.angle_alpha   90.00
_cell.angle_beta   90.00
_cell.angle_gamma   90.00
#
_symmetry.space_group_name_H-M   'P 1'
#
loop_
_entity.id
_entity.type
_entity.pdbx_description
1 polymer ?
#
loop_
_entity_poly.entity_id
_entity_poly.type
_entity_poly.pdbx_seq_one_letter_code
_entity_poly.pdbx_strand_id
1 'polypeptide(L)'
;MEEATKVSSDVPQAKEVTKEDTVMEKKEEDTIFDGGFVKVEKEGINKKYDDDDEKAEKQLKSLEDALQLHDVKHKELTEVKEAFDGLGLELENSRKKMIELEDRIRISALEAEKFEELQKQSASELEEKLKISDERYSKTDALLSQALSQNSVLEQKLKSLEELSEKVSELKSALIVAEEEGKKSSIQMQEYQEKVSKLESSLNQSSARNSELEEDLRIALQKGAEHEDIGNVSTKRSVELQGLFQTSQLKLEKAEEKLKDLEAIQVKNSSLEATLSVAMEKERDLSENLNAVMEKLKSSEERLEKQAREIDEATTRSIELEALHKHSELKVQKTMEDFSSRDTEAKSLTEKSKDLEEKIRVYEGKLAEACGQSLSLQEELDQSSAENELLADTNNQLKIKIQELEGYLDSEKETAIEKLNQKDTEAKDLITKLKSHENVIEEHKRQVLEASGVADTRKVEVEEALLKLNTLESTIEELEKENGDLAEVNIKLNQKLANQGSETDDFQAKLSVLEAEKYQQAKELQITIEDLTKQLTSERERLRSQISSLEEEKNQVNEIYQSTKNELVKLQAQLQVDKSKSDDMVSQIEKLSALVAEKSVLESKFEQVEIHLKEEVEKVAELTSKLQEHKHKASDRDVLEEKAIQLHKELQASHTAISEQKEALSHKHSELEATLKKSQEELDAKKSVIVHLESKLNELEQKVKLADAKSKETESTGKEEEVEVKSRDSDLSFSNPKQTKIKKNLDAASSSGHVMIQKAETWHLMTLKIALGVALVSVILVKLTMADHNNTPPFDLTKLDHYIKYQPREEAEDFFVHVEVKVLGKGSSPLEISFSTSVYEFVWEDEDCYELVELYEFFTEDAGIDAFEAQFLVNDLILYVNKTTRPLDEDFTGVFKLMAEVTLKPVQLNHAGSQKTESQQP
;
A
#
# COMPACT_ATOMS: atom_id res chain seq x y z
N MET A 1 -51.86 30.93 -26.54
CA MET A 1 -52.72 30.02 -27.32
C MET A 1 -53.97 29.77 -26.47
N GLU A 2 -54.93 30.69 -26.43
CA GLU A 2 -55.79 31.20 -27.53
C GLU A 2 -56.89 30.19 -27.89
N GLU A 3 -58.15 30.58 -28.11
CA GLU A 3 -58.73 31.94 -28.12
C GLU A 3 -60.17 31.97 -27.57
N ALA A 4 -60.89 33.08 -27.78
CA ALA A 4 -62.27 33.29 -27.32
C ALA A 4 -63.29 32.46 -28.15
N THR A 5 -64.60 32.46 -27.85
CA THR A 5 -65.53 33.57 -28.20
C THR A 5 -66.85 33.49 -27.40
N LYS A 6 -67.65 34.56 -27.44
CA LYS A 6 -68.84 34.90 -26.64
C LYS A 6 -70.10 34.91 -27.54
N VAL A 7 -71.29 35.25 -26.96
CA VAL A 7 -72.59 35.61 -27.62
C VAL A 7 -73.48 34.39 -27.96
N SER A 8 -74.82 34.38 -27.81
CA SER A 8 -75.80 35.13 -26.97
C SER A 8 -77.20 34.45 -27.09
N SER A 9 -78.18 34.88 -26.27
CA SER A 9 -79.66 34.93 -26.50
C SER A 9 -80.27 34.10 -27.66
N ASP A 10 -81.36 33.34 -27.45
CA ASP A 10 -82.67 33.86 -26.99
C ASP A 10 -83.64 32.81 -26.42
N VAL A 11 -84.75 33.29 -25.82
CA VAL A 11 -85.88 32.49 -25.29
C VAL A 11 -87.24 33.07 -25.72
N PRO A 12 -88.18 32.23 -26.16
CA PRO A 12 -89.63 32.47 -25.97
C PRO A 12 -90.28 31.27 -25.25
N GLN A 13 -90.76 31.36 -24.01
CA GLN A 13 -92.00 32.01 -23.54
C GLN A 13 -93.29 31.67 -24.30
N ALA A 14 -94.11 30.78 -23.70
CA ALA A 14 -95.58 30.81 -23.63
C ALA A 14 -96.09 29.61 -22.80
N LYS A 15 -97.32 29.55 -22.30
CA LYS A 15 -98.07 30.48 -21.40
C LYS A 15 -99.27 29.71 -20.82
N GLU A 16 -99.99 30.28 -19.85
CA GLU A 16 -101.15 29.65 -19.20
C GLU A 16 -102.32 29.35 -20.16
N VAL A 17 -103.08 28.29 -19.90
CA VAL A 17 -104.56 28.26 -20.02
C VAL A 17 -105.14 27.48 -18.82
N THR A 18 -106.37 27.79 -18.41
CA THR A 18 -107.04 27.27 -17.20
C THR A 18 -108.39 26.62 -17.53
N LYS A 19 -108.92 25.79 -16.60
CA LYS A 19 -110.36 25.43 -16.47
C LYS A 19 -110.94 24.59 -17.64
N GLU A 20 -112.16 24.02 -17.59
CA GLU A 20 -113.22 24.00 -16.58
C GLU A 20 -114.00 22.66 -16.62
N ASP A 21 -114.89 22.40 -15.65
CA ASP A 21 -115.86 21.28 -15.69
C ASP A 21 -116.90 21.42 -16.83
N THR A 22 -117.42 20.30 -17.37
CA THR A 22 -118.86 20.18 -17.70
C THR A 22 -119.34 18.74 -18.01
N VAL A 23 -120.23 18.24 -17.13
CA VAL A 23 -121.59 17.74 -17.44
C VAL A 23 -121.82 16.73 -18.58
N MET A 24 -122.48 15.60 -18.26
CA MET A 24 -123.74 15.23 -18.92
C MET A 24 -124.67 14.39 -18.02
N GLU A 25 -125.97 14.63 -18.16
CA GLU A 25 -127.06 14.13 -17.30
C GLU A 25 -128.05 13.26 -18.10
N LYS A 26 -128.56 12.17 -17.49
CA LYS A 26 -129.89 11.55 -17.71
C LYS A 26 -130.11 10.47 -16.63
N LYS A 27 -131.21 10.43 -15.86
CA LYS A 27 -132.67 10.42 -16.15
C LYS A 27 -133.22 9.08 -16.63
N GLU A 28 -133.97 8.43 -15.74
CA GLU A 28 -135.28 7.77 -15.94
C GLU A 28 -135.66 7.03 -14.63
N GLU A 29 -136.93 6.75 -14.35
CA GLU A 29 -137.95 7.68 -13.82
C GLU A 29 -138.89 6.86 -12.88
N ASP A 30 -139.82 7.49 -12.15
CA ASP A 30 -140.66 6.82 -11.13
C ASP A 30 -141.64 5.77 -11.71
N THR A 31 -142.12 4.82 -10.89
CA THR A 31 -143.55 4.77 -10.48
C THR A 31 -143.92 3.69 -9.46
N ILE A 32 -145.06 3.94 -8.80
CA ILE A 32 -145.77 3.09 -7.82
C ILE A 32 -146.97 2.40 -8.50
N PHE A 33 -147.27 1.13 -8.17
CA PHE A 33 -148.68 0.73 -8.01
C PHE A 33 -148.91 -0.46 -7.04
N ASP A 34 -150.18 -0.62 -6.66
CA ASP A 34 -150.73 -1.44 -5.57
C ASP A 34 -151.43 -2.73 -6.08
N GLY A 35 -151.84 -3.61 -5.16
CA GLY A 35 -152.51 -4.89 -5.43
C GLY A 35 -154.03 -4.92 -5.23
N GLY A 36 -154.55 -6.05 -4.76
CA GLY A 36 -155.95 -6.33 -4.43
C GLY A 36 -156.10 -7.74 -3.82
N PHE A 37 -157.23 -8.16 -3.24
CA PHE A 37 -158.61 -7.72 -3.49
C PHE A 37 -159.59 -8.23 -2.38
N VAL A 38 -160.88 -7.86 -2.49
CA VAL A 38 -162.08 -8.48 -1.87
C VAL A 38 -162.41 -8.17 -0.39
N LYS A 39 -163.72 -8.19 -0.11
CA LYS A 39 -164.45 -7.80 1.11
C LYS A 39 -165.66 -8.72 1.29
N VAL A 40 -165.81 -9.36 2.45
CA VAL A 40 -167.06 -10.01 2.94
C VAL A 40 -167.19 -9.73 4.46
N GLU A 41 -168.39 -9.82 5.03
CA GLU A 41 -168.74 -9.28 6.35
C GLU A 41 -169.11 -10.32 7.44
N LYS A 42 -168.96 -9.86 8.70
CA LYS A 42 -169.86 -10.06 9.86
C LYS A 42 -169.92 -11.40 10.61
N GLU A 43 -170.31 -11.23 11.88
CA GLU A 43 -170.71 -12.22 12.89
C GLU A 43 -169.63 -13.25 13.33
N GLY A 44 -169.55 -13.65 14.59
CA GLY A 44 -170.26 -13.15 15.77
C GLY A 44 -169.90 -13.87 17.07
N ILE A 45 -169.72 -13.11 18.16
CA ILE A 45 -170.14 -13.42 19.54
C ILE A 45 -169.95 -14.89 20.05
N ASN A 46 -168.86 -15.10 20.81
CA ASN A 46 -168.88 -15.64 22.19
C ASN A 46 -169.40 -17.09 22.48
N LYS A 47 -168.51 -17.93 23.04
CA LYS A 47 -168.76 -19.11 23.92
C LYS A 47 -169.42 -20.41 23.38
N LYS A 48 -168.65 -21.51 23.59
CA LYS A 48 -169.04 -22.86 24.11
C LYS A 48 -169.69 -23.93 23.20
N TYR A 49 -168.98 -25.08 23.17
CA TYR A 49 -169.41 -26.49 23.14
C TYR A 49 -170.07 -27.13 21.88
N ASP A 50 -169.30 -28.06 21.26
CA ASP A 50 -169.60 -29.47 20.87
C ASP A 50 -170.73 -29.77 19.82
N ASP A 51 -170.64 -30.69 18.84
CA ASP A 51 -169.60 -31.61 18.28
C ASP A 51 -170.03 -32.07 16.83
N ASP A 52 -169.14 -32.65 15.98
CA ASP A 52 -169.39 -32.92 14.53
C ASP A 52 -168.49 -34.02 13.88
N ASP A 53 -168.95 -34.80 12.86
CA ASP A 53 -168.12 -35.49 11.80
C ASP A 53 -168.94 -36.34 10.75
N GLU A 54 -168.52 -36.37 9.46
CA GLU A 54 -168.65 -37.48 8.43
C GLU A 54 -168.58 -36.97 6.96
N LYS A 55 -169.18 -35.82 6.62
CA LYS A 55 -169.51 -35.37 5.23
C LYS A 55 -168.31 -35.23 4.24
N ALA A 56 -167.07 -35.37 4.69
CA ALA A 56 -165.86 -34.96 3.97
C ALA A 56 -165.50 -35.79 2.71
N GLU A 57 -165.82 -37.09 2.69
CA GLU A 57 -165.04 -38.08 1.91
C GLU A 57 -165.06 -37.89 0.37
N LYS A 58 -166.20 -37.49 -0.22
CA LYS A 58 -166.34 -37.44 -1.70
C LYS A 58 -165.78 -36.21 -2.39
N GLN A 59 -165.66 -35.08 -1.70
CA GLN A 59 -165.12 -33.85 -2.31
C GLN A 59 -163.59 -33.86 -2.39
N LEU A 60 -162.92 -34.68 -1.56
CA LEU A 60 -161.47 -34.89 -1.59
C LEU A 60 -160.96 -35.29 -2.98
N LYS A 61 -161.50 -36.36 -3.57
CA LYS A 61 -160.86 -37.02 -4.73
C LYS A 61 -160.86 -36.20 -6.03
N SER A 62 -161.84 -35.32 -6.24
CA SER A 62 -161.82 -34.40 -7.40
C SER A 62 -160.97 -33.16 -7.16
N LEU A 63 -160.68 -32.82 -5.90
CA LEU A 63 -159.64 -31.84 -5.56
C LEU A 63 -158.25 -32.45 -5.82
N GLU A 64 -158.06 -33.72 -5.47
CA GLU A 64 -156.79 -34.46 -5.55
C GLU A 64 -156.17 -34.46 -6.97
N ASP A 65 -156.91 -34.85 -8.00
CA ASP A 65 -156.41 -34.85 -9.39
C ASP A 65 -156.06 -33.43 -9.90
N ALA A 66 -156.84 -32.42 -9.47
CA ALA A 66 -156.63 -31.02 -9.86
C ALA A 66 -155.44 -30.39 -9.13
N LEU A 67 -155.24 -30.75 -7.86
CA LEU A 67 -154.04 -30.42 -7.08
C LEU A 67 -152.80 -31.03 -7.75
N GLN A 68 -152.80 -32.31 -8.10
CA GLN A 68 -151.65 -32.94 -8.78
C GLN A 68 -151.23 -32.22 -10.07
N LEU A 69 -152.18 -31.80 -10.92
CA LEU A 69 -151.84 -31.05 -12.14
C LEU A 69 -151.36 -29.61 -11.84
N HIS A 70 -151.91 -28.97 -10.81
CA HIS A 70 -151.47 -27.67 -10.32
C HIS A 70 -150.04 -27.75 -9.76
N ASP A 71 -149.74 -28.80 -9.00
CA ASP A 71 -148.43 -29.09 -8.40
C ASP A 71 -147.36 -29.37 -9.47
N VAL A 72 -147.71 -30.11 -10.55
CA VAL A 72 -146.82 -30.30 -11.71
C VAL A 72 -146.47 -28.96 -12.38
N LYS A 73 -147.45 -28.07 -12.60
CA LYS A 73 -147.18 -26.75 -13.18
C LYS A 73 -146.41 -25.83 -12.24
N HIS A 74 -146.69 -25.90 -10.94
CA HIS A 74 -145.88 -25.20 -9.93
C HIS A 74 -144.45 -25.72 -9.93
N LYS A 75 -144.23 -27.03 -10.10
CA LYS A 75 -142.91 -27.64 -10.21
C LYS A 75 -142.16 -27.18 -11.46
N GLU A 76 -142.78 -27.22 -12.64
CA GLU A 76 -142.20 -26.69 -13.89
C GLU A 76 -141.83 -25.20 -13.78
N LEU A 77 -142.74 -24.38 -13.24
CA LEU A 77 -142.49 -22.95 -13.02
C LEU A 77 -141.39 -22.70 -11.97
N THR A 78 -141.28 -23.57 -10.97
CA THR A 78 -140.19 -23.51 -9.97
C THR A 78 -138.87 -23.91 -10.61
N GLU A 79 -138.80 -24.97 -11.42
CA GLU A 79 -137.59 -25.39 -12.15
C GLU A 79 -137.10 -24.30 -13.12
N VAL A 80 -138.02 -23.66 -13.86
CA VAL A 80 -137.67 -22.51 -14.75
C VAL A 80 -137.17 -21.32 -13.93
N LYS A 81 -137.78 -21.04 -12.77
CA LYS A 81 -137.31 -19.98 -11.88
C LYS A 81 -135.94 -20.30 -11.29
N GLU A 82 -135.71 -21.52 -10.80
CA GLU A 82 -134.42 -22.00 -10.28
C GLU A 82 -133.32 -21.91 -11.36
N ALA A 83 -133.64 -22.22 -12.62
CA ALA A 83 -132.73 -22.04 -13.74
C ALA A 83 -132.41 -20.55 -14.01
N PHE A 84 -133.40 -19.65 -13.90
CA PHE A 84 -133.19 -18.21 -14.10
C PHE A 84 -132.45 -17.56 -12.93
N ASP A 85 -132.77 -17.94 -11.69
CA ASP A 85 -132.04 -17.56 -10.47
C ASP A 85 -130.59 -18.09 -10.54
N GLY A 86 -130.38 -19.31 -11.06
CA GLY A 86 -129.06 -19.90 -11.33
C GLY A 86 -128.25 -19.12 -12.37
N LEU A 87 -128.85 -18.74 -13.51
CA LEU A 87 -128.21 -17.88 -14.51
C LEU A 87 -127.93 -16.47 -13.97
N GLY A 88 -128.79 -15.94 -13.09
CA GLY A 88 -128.55 -14.69 -12.37
C GLY A 88 -127.33 -14.77 -11.46
N LEU A 89 -127.19 -15.85 -10.70
CA LEU A 89 -126.02 -16.15 -9.88
C LEU A 89 -124.75 -16.33 -10.73
N GLU A 90 -124.83 -16.99 -11.89
CA GLU A 90 -123.68 -17.19 -12.78
C GLU A 90 -123.24 -15.88 -13.46
N LEU A 91 -124.18 -15.05 -13.91
CA LEU A 91 -123.90 -13.70 -14.45
C LEU A 91 -123.26 -12.80 -13.38
N GLU A 92 -123.75 -12.86 -12.14
CA GLU A 92 -123.22 -12.09 -11.02
C GLU A 92 -121.83 -12.58 -10.59
N ASN A 93 -121.58 -13.89 -10.64
CA ASN A 93 -120.25 -14.50 -10.46
C ASN A 93 -119.28 -14.10 -11.59
N SER A 94 -119.76 -14.05 -12.84
CA SER A 94 -119.01 -13.57 -14.00
C SER A 94 -118.62 -12.09 -13.87
N ARG A 95 -119.56 -11.22 -13.46
CA ARG A 95 -119.30 -9.81 -13.15
C ARG A 95 -118.25 -9.64 -12.05
N LYS A 96 -118.34 -10.41 -10.97
CA LYS A 96 -117.33 -10.40 -9.89
C LYS A 96 -115.94 -10.79 -10.39
N LYS A 97 -115.83 -11.84 -11.21
CA LYS A 97 -114.56 -12.24 -11.85
C LYS A 97 -114.03 -11.20 -12.84
N MET A 98 -114.92 -10.50 -13.55
CA MET A 98 -114.54 -9.40 -14.46
C MET A 98 -113.90 -8.25 -13.68
N ILE A 99 -114.53 -7.81 -12.58
CA ILE A 99 -113.97 -6.78 -11.67
C ILE A 99 -112.64 -7.26 -11.08
N GLU A 100 -112.55 -8.51 -10.62
CA GLU A 100 -111.31 -9.13 -10.12
C GLU A 100 -110.19 -9.21 -11.18
N LEU A 101 -110.53 -9.25 -12.47
CA LEU A 101 -109.56 -9.19 -13.57
C LEU A 101 -109.18 -7.74 -13.91
N GLU A 102 -110.13 -6.81 -13.94
CA GLU A 102 -109.87 -5.38 -14.15
C GLU A 102 -108.99 -4.79 -13.05
N ASP A 103 -109.25 -5.12 -11.78
CA ASP A 103 -108.42 -4.68 -10.65
C ASP A 103 -107.03 -5.33 -10.68
N ARG A 104 -106.89 -6.60 -11.09
CA ARG A 104 -105.57 -7.23 -11.31
C ARG A 104 -104.79 -6.58 -12.45
N ILE A 105 -105.45 -6.23 -13.56
CA ILE A 105 -104.83 -5.50 -14.66
C ILE A 105 -104.38 -4.10 -14.20
N ARG A 106 -105.21 -3.40 -13.41
CA ARG A 106 -104.84 -2.11 -12.82
C ARG A 106 -103.66 -2.21 -11.86
N ILE A 107 -103.61 -3.23 -11.01
CA ILE A 107 -102.48 -3.50 -10.11
C ILE A 107 -101.22 -3.79 -10.93
N SER A 108 -101.29 -4.68 -11.93
CA SER A 108 -100.14 -5.03 -12.77
C SER A 108 -99.62 -3.83 -13.60
N ALA A 109 -100.50 -2.94 -14.06
CA ALA A 109 -100.09 -1.69 -14.72
C ALA A 109 -99.35 -0.75 -13.76
N LEU A 110 -99.82 -0.59 -12.52
CA LEU A 110 -99.15 0.19 -11.47
C LEU A 110 -97.83 -0.46 -11.00
N GLU A 111 -97.70 -1.79 -11.10
CA GLU A 111 -96.44 -2.50 -10.85
C GLU A 111 -95.44 -2.31 -12.00
N ALA A 112 -95.92 -2.30 -13.25
CA ALA A 112 -95.09 -2.01 -14.42
C ALA A 112 -94.59 -0.55 -14.43
N GLU A 113 -95.45 0.42 -14.11
CA GLU A 113 -95.09 1.85 -13.99
C GLU A 113 -94.02 2.07 -12.91
N LYS A 114 -94.17 1.44 -11.73
CA LYS A 114 -93.14 1.45 -10.67
C LYS A 114 -91.84 0.78 -11.12
N PHE A 115 -91.92 -0.28 -11.93
CA PHE A 115 -90.73 -0.95 -12.44
C PHE A 115 -89.99 -0.09 -13.48
N GLU A 116 -90.71 0.63 -14.34
CA GLU A 116 -90.12 1.63 -15.25
C GLU A 116 -89.50 2.80 -14.48
N GLU A 117 -90.16 3.31 -13.44
CA GLU A 117 -89.61 4.36 -12.58
C GLU A 117 -88.34 3.89 -11.85
N LEU A 118 -88.33 2.67 -11.30
CA LEU A 118 -87.13 2.06 -10.70
C LEU A 118 -86.01 1.86 -11.73
N GLN A 119 -86.31 1.44 -12.96
CA GLN A 119 -85.31 1.37 -14.02
C GLN A 119 -84.72 2.74 -14.34
N LYS A 120 -85.57 3.77 -14.45
CA LYS A 120 -85.17 5.16 -14.73
C LYS A 120 -84.31 5.76 -13.61
N GLN A 121 -84.66 5.50 -12.35
CA GLN A 121 -83.84 5.85 -11.19
C GLN A 121 -82.48 5.12 -11.25
N SER A 122 -82.47 3.81 -11.51
CA SER A 122 -81.22 3.04 -11.61
C SER A 122 -80.31 3.50 -12.77
N ALA A 123 -80.90 3.96 -13.89
CA ALA A 123 -80.15 4.53 -15.02
C ALA A 123 -79.52 5.88 -14.64
N SER A 124 -80.28 6.77 -13.99
CA SER A 124 -79.76 8.05 -13.48
C SER A 124 -78.65 7.84 -12.43
N GLU A 125 -78.80 6.87 -11.53
CA GLU A 125 -77.76 6.49 -10.58
C GLU A 125 -76.50 5.95 -11.28
N LEU A 126 -76.64 5.18 -12.36
CA LEU A 126 -75.51 4.64 -13.11
C LEU A 126 -74.80 5.73 -13.93
N GLU A 127 -75.52 6.69 -14.48
CA GLU A 127 -74.95 7.87 -15.17
C GLU A 127 -74.18 8.77 -14.19
N GLU A 128 -74.73 9.01 -12.99
CA GLU A 128 -74.02 9.75 -11.94
C GLU A 128 -72.77 8.98 -11.46
N LYS A 129 -72.87 7.67 -11.24
CA LYS A 129 -71.72 6.82 -10.86
C LYS A 129 -70.65 6.78 -11.95
N LEU A 130 -71.04 6.77 -13.23
CA LEU A 130 -70.11 6.86 -14.36
C LEU A 130 -69.39 8.22 -14.36
N LYS A 131 -70.13 9.33 -14.27
CA LYS A 131 -69.54 10.68 -14.19
C LYS A 131 -68.58 10.83 -13.00
N ILE A 132 -68.95 10.32 -11.83
CA ILE A 132 -68.08 10.29 -10.64
C ILE A 132 -66.85 9.40 -10.90
N SER A 133 -66.97 8.31 -11.66
CA SER A 133 -65.84 7.47 -12.05
C SER A 133 -64.91 8.20 -13.02
N ASP A 134 -65.43 8.92 -14.01
CA ASP A 134 -64.62 9.66 -15.00
C ASP A 134 -63.90 10.85 -14.35
N GLU A 135 -64.56 11.59 -13.45
CA GLU A 135 -63.93 12.61 -12.62
C GLU A 135 -62.82 12.02 -11.73
N ARG A 136 -63.01 10.81 -11.19
CA ARG A 136 -61.97 10.09 -10.43
C ARG A 136 -60.82 9.62 -11.32
N TYR A 137 -61.08 9.11 -12.52
CA TYR A 137 -60.04 8.69 -13.47
C TYR A 137 -59.20 9.89 -13.91
N SER A 138 -59.84 10.99 -14.32
CA SER A 138 -59.16 12.24 -14.68
C SER A 138 -58.30 12.78 -13.53
N LYS A 139 -58.81 12.76 -12.29
CA LYS A 139 -58.03 13.14 -11.11
C LYS A 139 -56.87 12.18 -10.82
N THR A 140 -57.05 10.88 -11.07
CA THR A 140 -55.99 9.88 -10.88
C THR A 140 -54.88 10.04 -11.92
N ASP A 141 -55.23 10.29 -13.18
CA ASP A 141 -54.30 10.52 -14.28
C ASP A 141 -53.50 11.83 -14.11
N ALA A 142 -54.15 12.90 -13.62
CA ALA A 142 -53.48 14.13 -13.23
C ALA A 142 -52.49 13.94 -12.07
N LEU A 143 -52.87 13.15 -11.05
CA LEU A 143 -51.98 12.79 -9.93
C LEU A 143 -50.82 11.87 -10.37
N LEU A 144 -51.06 10.94 -11.30
CA LEU A 144 -50.02 10.10 -11.88
C LEU A 144 -49.03 10.93 -12.71
N SER A 145 -49.53 11.84 -13.54
CA SER A 145 -48.71 12.80 -14.29
C SER A 145 -47.87 13.69 -13.37
N GLN A 146 -48.45 14.15 -12.26
CA GLN A 146 -47.73 14.89 -11.22
C GLN A 146 -46.64 14.03 -10.54
N ALA A 147 -46.94 12.76 -10.21
CA ALA A 147 -45.97 11.84 -9.60
C ALA A 147 -44.82 11.48 -10.56
N LEU A 148 -45.11 11.25 -11.85
CA LEU A 148 -44.09 11.01 -12.88
C LEU A 148 -43.18 12.25 -13.08
N SER A 149 -43.76 13.45 -13.07
CA SER A 149 -43.00 14.70 -13.11
C SER A 149 -42.11 14.86 -11.87
N GLN A 150 -42.62 14.54 -10.67
CA GLN A 150 -41.84 14.56 -9.44
C GLN A 150 -40.71 13.51 -9.45
N ASN A 151 -40.97 12.29 -9.94
CA ASN A 151 -39.94 11.26 -10.08
C ASN A 151 -38.82 11.69 -11.03
N SER A 152 -39.13 12.31 -12.18
CA SER A 152 -38.10 12.83 -13.09
C SER A 152 -37.22 13.91 -12.44
N VAL A 153 -37.80 14.78 -11.60
CA VAL A 153 -37.05 15.76 -10.80
C VAL A 153 -36.22 15.08 -9.69
N LEU A 154 -36.70 13.98 -9.12
CA LEU A 154 -35.95 13.19 -8.12
C LEU A 154 -34.79 12.42 -8.77
N GLU A 155 -34.98 11.83 -9.95
CA GLU A 155 -33.93 11.17 -10.75
C GLU A 155 -32.80 12.16 -11.10
N GLN A 156 -33.15 13.36 -11.57
CA GLN A 156 -32.15 14.41 -11.82
C GLN A 156 -31.40 14.81 -10.55
N LYS A 157 -32.09 14.97 -9.42
CA LYS A 157 -31.46 15.28 -8.13
C LYS A 157 -30.58 14.15 -7.60
N LEU A 158 -31.00 12.90 -7.78
CA LEU A 158 -30.24 11.72 -7.38
C LEU A 158 -28.95 11.63 -8.20
N LYS A 159 -29.02 11.82 -9.53
CA LYS A 159 -27.82 11.90 -10.37
C LYS A 159 -26.89 13.04 -9.96
N SER A 160 -27.42 14.25 -9.69
CA SER A 160 -26.59 15.36 -9.19
C SER A 160 -25.99 15.09 -7.80
N LEU A 161 -26.62 14.25 -6.99
CA LEU A 161 -26.10 13.81 -5.68
C LEU A 161 -25.02 12.73 -5.84
N GLU A 162 -25.16 11.81 -6.80
CA GLU A 162 -24.11 10.85 -7.17
C GLU A 162 -22.87 11.59 -7.71
N GLU A 163 -23.05 12.52 -8.66
CA GLU A 163 -21.99 13.38 -9.20
C GLU A 163 -21.33 14.28 -8.13
N LEU A 164 -22.01 14.57 -7.01
CA LEU A 164 -21.45 15.24 -5.84
C LEU A 164 -20.71 14.27 -4.91
N SER A 165 -21.25 13.07 -4.70
CA SER A 165 -20.64 12.02 -3.88
C SER A 165 -19.31 11.55 -4.46
N GLU A 166 -19.25 11.38 -5.79
CA GLU A 166 -18.02 11.06 -6.53
C GLU A 166 -16.96 12.16 -6.32
N LYS A 167 -17.31 13.43 -6.54
CA LYS A 167 -16.42 14.58 -6.28
C LYS A 167 -16.00 14.71 -4.82
N VAL A 168 -16.86 14.35 -3.86
CA VAL A 168 -16.50 14.31 -2.43
C VAL A 168 -15.52 13.18 -2.14
N SER A 169 -15.62 12.04 -2.84
CA SER A 169 -14.64 10.95 -2.76
C SER A 169 -13.28 11.35 -3.36
N GLU A 170 -13.27 12.01 -4.52
CA GLU A 170 -12.06 12.58 -5.15
C GLU A 170 -11.40 13.65 -4.26
N LEU A 171 -12.18 14.57 -3.70
CA LEU A 171 -11.67 15.60 -2.79
C LEU A 171 -11.13 14.98 -1.49
N LYS A 172 -11.72 13.88 -1.01
CA LYS A 172 -11.24 13.17 0.17
C LYS A 172 -9.91 12.45 -0.08
N SER A 173 -9.73 11.81 -1.25
CA SER A 173 -8.44 11.20 -1.59
C SER A 173 -7.35 12.25 -1.84
N ALA A 174 -7.69 13.36 -2.51
CA ALA A 174 -6.78 14.50 -2.68
C ALA A 174 -6.38 15.14 -1.34
N LEU A 175 -7.30 15.23 -0.36
CA LEU A 175 -7.01 15.74 0.98
C LEU A 175 -6.03 14.82 1.74
N ILE A 176 -6.20 13.49 1.67
CA ILE A 176 -5.28 12.53 2.30
C ILE A 176 -3.87 12.69 1.72
N VAL A 177 -3.73 12.78 0.39
CA VAL A 177 -2.43 13.02 -0.26
C VAL A 177 -1.82 14.36 0.17
N ALA A 178 -2.62 15.43 0.24
CA ALA A 178 -2.14 16.74 0.70
C ALA A 178 -1.72 16.75 2.18
N GLU A 179 -2.40 15.99 3.04
CA GLU A 179 -1.99 15.78 4.43
C GLU A 179 -0.69 14.97 4.54
N GLU A 180 -0.50 13.94 3.72
CA GLU A 180 0.73 13.14 3.68
C GLU A 180 1.92 13.94 3.15
N GLU A 181 1.73 14.73 2.09
CA GLU A 181 2.73 15.69 1.61
C GLU A 181 3.03 16.78 2.66
N GLY A 182 2.01 17.26 3.37
CA GLY A 182 2.16 18.18 4.50
C GLY A 182 3.00 17.59 5.64
N LYS A 183 2.67 16.36 6.08
CA LYS A 183 3.43 15.61 7.12
C LYS A 183 4.88 15.40 6.68
N LYS A 184 5.10 14.95 5.43
CA LYS A 184 6.43 14.74 4.84
C LYS A 184 7.25 16.02 4.74
N SER A 185 6.63 17.13 4.35
CA SER A 185 7.24 18.47 4.32
C SER A 185 7.61 18.95 5.73
N SER A 186 6.73 18.72 6.72
CA SER A 186 6.98 19.02 8.13
C SER A 186 8.17 18.23 8.70
N ILE A 187 8.26 16.93 8.41
CA ILE A 187 9.40 16.08 8.81
C ILE A 187 10.69 16.57 8.16
N GLN A 188 10.69 16.89 6.86
CA GLN A 188 11.88 17.45 6.21
C GLN A 188 12.28 18.82 6.77
N MET A 189 11.31 19.69 7.10
CA MET A 189 11.56 20.97 7.74
C MET A 189 12.20 20.79 9.13
N GLN A 190 11.72 19.83 9.93
CA GLN A 190 12.28 19.49 11.24
C GLN A 190 13.70 18.89 11.12
N GLU A 191 13.93 17.99 10.15
CA GLU A 191 15.27 17.51 9.81
C GLU A 191 16.23 18.66 9.44
N TYR A 192 15.77 19.66 8.68
CA TYR A 192 16.59 20.83 8.34
C TYR A 192 16.81 21.73 9.56
N GLN A 193 15.81 21.90 10.43
CA GLN A 193 15.93 22.63 11.70
C GLN A 193 17.03 22.01 12.58
N GLU A 194 17.03 20.70 12.77
CA GLU A 194 18.07 19.98 13.52
C GLU A 194 19.46 20.11 12.86
N LYS A 195 19.54 20.00 11.53
CA LYS A 195 20.80 20.18 10.79
C LYS A 195 21.35 21.61 10.97
N VAL A 196 20.48 22.62 10.99
CA VAL A 196 20.85 24.01 11.29
C VAL A 196 21.35 24.14 12.73
N SER A 197 20.58 23.73 13.74
CA SER A 197 21.01 23.81 15.15
C SER A 197 22.31 23.04 15.45
N LYS A 198 22.56 21.94 14.73
CA LYS A 198 23.81 21.18 14.79
C LYS A 198 24.99 21.91 14.13
N LEU A 199 24.76 22.61 13.02
CA LEU A 199 25.77 23.46 12.40
C LEU A 199 26.07 24.70 13.25
N GLU A 200 25.06 25.33 13.85
CA GLU A 200 25.19 26.47 14.76
C GLU A 200 25.98 26.11 16.02
N SER A 201 25.65 24.99 16.68
CA SER A 201 26.43 24.50 17.83
C SER A 201 27.88 24.14 17.46
N SER A 202 28.11 23.55 16.29
CA SER A 202 29.46 23.28 15.77
C SER A 202 30.24 24.56 15.46
N LEU A 203 29.57 25.57 14.89
CA LEU A 203 30.15 26.90 14.60
C LEU A 203 30.48 27.65 15.89
N ASN A 204 29.59 27.63 16.89
CA ASN A 204 29.81 28.23 18.20
C ASN A 204 30.97 27.55 18.96
N GLN A 205 31.08 26.22 18.89
CA GLN A 205 32.22 25.48 19.46
C GLN A 205 33.55 25.85 18.76
N SER A 206 33.54 25.96 17.43
CA SER A 206 34.70 26.39 16.63
C SER A 206 35.11 27.84 16.96
N SER A 207 34.12 28.73 17.12
CA SER A 207 34.31 30.13 17.50
C SER A 207 34.96 30.25 18.89
N ALA A 208 34.43 29.55 19.90
CA ALA A 208 35.00 29.52 21.24
C ALA A 208 36.44 28.99 21.25
N ARG A 209 36.72 27.92 20.49
CA ARG A 209 38.07 27.37 20.33
C ARG A 209 39.03 28.34 19.63
N ASN A 210 38.56 29.13 18.66
CA ASN A 210 39.38 30.17 18.06
C ASN A 210 39.71 31.26 19.08
N SER A 211 38.77 31.67 19.92
CA SER A 211 39.05 32.62 21.02
C SER A 211 40.04 32.08 22.06
N GLU A 212 39.99 30.78 22.40
CA GLU A 212 41.04 30.15 23.23
C GLU A 212 42.41 30.19 22.53
N LEU A 213 42.48 29.88 21.23
CA LEU A 213 43.74 29.91 20.47
C LEU A 213 44.29 31.34 20.29
N GLU A 214 43.42 32.36 20.19
CA GLU A 214 43.80 33.77 20.20
C GLU A 214 44.31 34.24 21.57
N GLU A 215 43.80 33.67 22.67
CA GLU A 215 44.31 33.88 24.04
C GLU A 215 45.69 33.21 24.22
N ASP A 216 45.81 31.93 23.90
CA ASP A 216 47.06 31.17 23.97
C ASP A 216 48.16 31.80 23.12
N LEU A 217 47.84 32.27 21.91
CA LEU A 217 48.78 32.98 21.04
C LEU A 217 49.25 34.30 21.69
N ARG A 218 48.35 35.05 22.34
CA ARG A 218 48.69 36.29 23.04
C ARG A 218 49.60 36.03 24.24
N ILE A 219 49.30 34.99 25.02
CA ILE A 219 50.11 34.53 26.15
C ILE A 219 51.50 34.05 25.67
N ALA A 220 51.57 33.34 24.54
CA ALA A 220 52.82 32.90 23.93
C ALA A 220 53.67 34.06 23.42
N LEU A 221 53.05 35.08 22.79
CA LEU A 221 53.73 36.30 22.37
C LEU A 221 54.25 37.12 23.56
N GLN A 222 53.46 37.25 24.64
CA GLN A 222 53.91 37.90 25.88
C GLN A 222 55.12 37.17 26.48
N LYS A 223 55.05 35.84 26.63
CA LYS A 223 56.19 35.03 27.11
C LYS A 223 57.40 35.14 26.18
N GLY A 224 57.19 35.29 24.88
CA GLY A 224 58.25 35.57 23.91
C GLY A 224 58.99 36.87 24.23
N ALA A 225 58.25 37.96 24.47
CA ALA A 225 58.82 39.25 24.88
C ALA A 225 59.50 39.17 26.26
N GLU A 226 58.90 38.50 27.25
CA GLU A 226 59.51 38.27 28.57
C GLU A 226 60.83 37.48 28.45
N HIS A 227 60.89 36.48 27.58
CA HIS A 227 62.13 35.73 27.30
C HIS A 227 63.17 36.55 26.53
N GLU A 228 62.75 37.44 25.62
CA GLU A 228 63.65 38.39 24.96
C GLU A 228 64.25 39.38 25.97
N ASP A 229 63.45 39.96 26.87
CA ASP A 229 63.91 40.83 27.95
C ASP A 229 64.85 40.10 28.92
N ILE A 230 64.53 38.86 29.33
CA ILE A 230 65.43 38.01 30.13
C ILE A 230 66.74 37.74 29.37
N GLY A 231 66.68 37.50 28.05
CA GLY A 231 67.84 37.33 27.18
C GLY A 231 68.72 38.58 27.10
N ASN A 232 68.10 39.76 26.97
CA ASN A 232 68.75 41.06 26.95
C ASN A 232 69.41 41.39 28.30
N VAL A 233 68.72 41.16 29.42
CA VAL A 233 69.26 41.31 30.79
C VAL A 233 70.41 40.33 31.05
N SER A 234 70.28 39.08 30.62
CA SER A 234 71.34 38.06 30.73
C SER A 234 72.57 38.44 29.90
N THR A 235 72.37 38.91 28.67
CA THR A 235 73.44 39.37 27.77
C THR A 235 74.16 40.60 28.35
N LYS A 236 73.41 41.59 28.88
CA LYS A 236 73.98 42.74 29.59
C LYS A 236 74.81 42.30 30.79
N ARG A 237 74.28 41.40 31.63
CA ARG A 237 75.00 40.83 32.78
C ARG A 237 76.25 40.05 32.36
N SER A 238 76.23 39.37 31.22
CA SER A 238 77.38 38.69 30.64
C SER A 238 78.48 39.68 30.22
N VAL A 239 78.12 40.81 29.59
CA VAL A 239 79.06 41.89 29.26
C VAL A 239 79.63 42.55 30.52
N GLU A 240 78.81 42.80 31.54
CA GLU A 240 79.25 43.31 32.85
C GLU A 240 80.23 42.33 33.53
N LEU A 241 79.92 41.02 33.51
CA LEU A 241 80.81 39.96 34.02
C LEU A 241 82.10 39.84 33.20
N GLN A 242 82.06 40.04 31.88
CA GLN A 242 83.26 40.04 31.03
C GLN A 242 84.17 41.22 31.35
N GLY A 243 83.60 42.42 31.56
CA GLY A 243 84.35 43.60 32.02
C GLY A 243 84.96 43.42 33.41
N LEU A 244 84.22 42.79 34.33
CA LEU A 244 84.74 42.40 35.65
C LEU A 244 85.84 41.33 35.53
N PHE A 245 85.69 40.35 34.63
CA PHE A 245 86.69 39.31 34.39
C PHE A 245 87.99 39.89 33.84
N GLN A 246 87.93 40.74 32.80
CA GLN A 246 89.09 41.47 32.27
C GLN A 246 89.76 42.34 33.35
N THR A 247 88.96 43.02 34.17
CA THR A 247 89.45 43.80 35.32
C THR A 247 90.12 42.90 36.37
N SER A 248 89.61 41.69 36.59
CA SER A 248 90.23 40.71 37.49
C SER A 248 91.51 40.09 36.92
N GLN A 249 91.57 39.89 35.60
CA GLN A 249 92.73 39.35 34.90
C GLN A 249 93.89 40.36 34.89
N LEU A 250 93.63 41.64 34.63
CA LEU A 250 94.62 42.72 34.78
C LEU A 250 95.09 42.90 36.23
N LYS A 251 94.23 42.61 37.21
CA LYS A 251 94.62 42.59 38.64
C LYS A 251 95.44 41.34 38.99
N LEU A 252 95.14 40.20 38.38
CA LEU A 252 95.85 38.93 38.55
C LEU A 252 97.24 38.99 37.92
N GLU A 253 97.37 39.46 36.68
CA GLU A 253 98.66 39.66 36.00
C GLU A 253 99.58 40.60 36.82
N LYS A 254 99.02 41.69 37.35
CA LYS A 254 99.69 42.61 38.28
C LYS A 254 99.95 42.03 39.68
N ALA A 255 99.28 40.94 40.05
CA ALA A 255 99.54 40.18 41.27
C ALA A 255 100.56 39.07 41.03
N GLU A 256 100.63 38.48 39.84
CA GLU A 256 101.64 37.50 39.41
C GLU A 256 103.01 38.15 39.16
N GLU A 257 103.02 39.39 38.64
CA GLU A 257 104.22 40.24 38.62
C GLU A 257 104.79 40.41 40.04
N LYS A 258 103.94 40.80 40.99
CA LYS A 258 104.28 40.87 42.42
C LYS A 258 104.56 39.51 43.06
N LEU A 259 104.00 38.42 42.53
CA LEU A 259 104.26 37.07 43.04
C LEU A 259 105.68 36.65 42.67
N LYS A 260 106.19 37.01 41.49
CA LYS A 260 107.59 36.79 41.11
C LYS A 260 108.55 37.60 41.99
N ASP A 261 108.20 38.86 42.30
CA ASP A 261 108.93 39.65 43.32
C ASP A 261 108.89 38.98 44.71
N LEU A 262 107.76 38.38 45.09
CA LEU A 262 107.61 37.67 46.36
C LEU A 262 108.27 36.29 46.38
N GLU A 263 108.37 35.55 45.28
CA GLU A 263 109.12 34.29 45.21
C GLU A 263 110.62 34.53 45.42
N ALA A 264 111.15 35.64 44.88
CA ALA A 264 112.51 36.11 45.18
C ALA A 264 112.73 36.49 46.66
N ILE A 265 111.65 36.66 47.44
CA ILE A 265 111.67 36.83 48.90
C ILE A 265 111.38 35.49 49.62
N GLN A 266 110.52 34.63 49.08
CA GLN A 266 110.19 33.30 49.60
C GLN A 266 111.43 32.42 49.72
N VAL A 267 112.31 32.45 48.70
CA VAL A 267 113.61 31.76 48.69
C VAL A 267 114.53 32.24 49.83
N LYS A 268 114.36 33.46 50.35
CA LYS A 268 115.03 33.91 51.59
C LYS A 268 114.29 33.44 52.85
N ASN A 269 112.96 33.43 52.85
CA ASN A 269 112.15 33.05 54.01
C ASN A 269 112.21 31.56 54.37
N SER A 270 112.44 30.65 53.41
CA SER A 270 112.70 29.24 53.71
C SER A 270 113.92 29.01 54.62
N SER A 271 114.78 30.02 54.78
CA SER A 271 115.87 30.03 55.77
C SER A 271 115.42 30.23 57.23
N LEU A 272 114.17 30.59 57.50
CA LEU A 272 113.69 30.98 58.84
C LEU A 272 112.70 29.97 59.46
N GLU A 273 111.94 29.23 58.64
CA GLU A 273 110.81 28.43 59.13
C GLU A 273 111.21 27.19 59.96
N ALA A 274 112.49 26.78 59.88
CA ALA A 274 113.09 25.72 60.71
C ALA A 274 113.11 26.01 62.23
N THR A 275 112.49 27.10 62.69
CA THR A 275 112.67 27.66 64.05
C THR A 275 111.41 27.58 64.93
N LEU A 276 110.20 27.28 64.40
CA LEU A 276 108.92 27.62 65.07
C LEU A 276 108.07 26.45 65.60
N SER A 277 108.51 25.19 65.53
CA SER A 277 107.70 23.98 65.83
C SER A 277 107.42 23.71 67.33
N VAL A 278 107.19 24.76 68.15
CA VAL A 278 107.41 24.73 69.61
C VAL A 278 106.15 25.09 70.45
N ALA A 279 105.05 25.54 69.85
CA ALA A 279 104.03 26.34 70.59
C ALA A 279 102.65 25.70 70.88
N MET A 280 102.35 24.48 70.40
CA MET A 280 100.96 23.94 70.35
C MET A 280 100.54 23.12 71.60
N GLU A 281 100.42 23.76 72.78
CA GLU A 281 100.26 23.02 74.06
C GLU A 281 99.28 23.65 75.08
N LYS A 282 98.12 24.18 74.65
CA LYS A 282 97.23 24.99 75.54
C LYS A 282 95.70 24.74 75.52
N GLU A 283 95.23 23.65 74.92
CA GLU A 283 93.79 23.33 74.81
C GLU A 283 93.34 22.37 75.94
N ARG A 284 92.57 22.83 76.96
CA ARG A 284 92.13 21.94 78.06
C ARG A 284 90.82 22.24 78.85
N ASP A 285 90.87 22.78 80.08
CA ASP A 285 89.80 22.55 81.09
C ASP A 285 88.66 23.61 81.15
N LEU A 286 87.48 23.31 80.57
CA LEU A 286 86.19 23.98 80.86
C LEU A 286 85.00 23.05 80.56
N SER A 287 84.06 22.82 81.50
CA SER A 287 82.89 21.93 81.23
C SER A 287 81.70 21.87 82.23
N GLU A 288 81.46 22.81 83.16
CA GLU A 288 80.76 22.45 84.42
C GLU A 288 79.64 23.38 84.94
N ASN A 289 78.46 23.49 84.29
CA ASN A 289 77.26 24.18 84.88
C ASN A 289 75.90 23.85 84.21
N LEU A 290 74.95 23.17 84.89
CA LEU A 290 73.58 22.92 84.33
C LEU A 290 72.41 22.62 85.32
N ASN A 291 72.66 22.07 86.53
CA ASN A 291 71.69 21.15 87.19
C ASN A 291 70.63 21.72 88.18
N ALA A 292 70.19 22.99 88.09
CA ALA A 292 69.58 23.68 89.26
C ALA A 292 68.05 23.96 89.29
N VAL A 293 67.25 23.69 88.25
CA VAL A 293 65.98 24.44 88.03
C VAL A 293 64.65 23.67 88.23
N MET A 294 64.61 22.34 88.25
CA MET A 294 63.37 21.57 87.97
C MET A 294 62.32 21.36 89.09
N GLU A 295 62.54 21.79 90.34
CA GLU A 295 61.93 21.13 91.54
C GLU A 295 60.84 21.94 92.31
N LYS A 296 60.00 22.77 91.66
CA LYS A 296 59.15 23.74 92.41
C LYS A 296 57.67 24.01 92.01
N LEU A 297 57.06 23.32 91.05
CA LEU A 297 55.71 23.67 90.54
C LEU A 297 54.62 22.57 90.72
N LYS A 298 54.69 21.78 91.79
CA LYS A 298 53.89 20.54 91.97
C LYS A 298 52.85 20.62 93.11
N SER A 299 52.19 21.76 93.31
CA SER A 299 51.45 22.05 94.56
C SER A 299 50.19 22.92 94.42
N SER A 300 49.28 22.60 93.49
CA SER A 300 48.05 23.39 93.28
C SER A 300 46.84 22.58 92.78
N GLU A 301 46.67 21.34 93.25
CA GLU A 301 45.71 20.37 92.68
C GLU A 301 44.47 20.08 93.57
N GLU A 302 44.49 20.46 94.85
CA GLU A 302 43.43 20.15 95.83
C GLU A 302 42.47 21.33 96.10
N ARG A 303 41.36 21.50 95.34
CA ARG A 303 40.27 22.41 95.77
C ARG A 303 38.85 22.30 95.16
N LEU A 304 38.36 21.11 94.80
CA LEU A 304 36.99 20.90 94.29
C LEU A 304 36.19 19.81 95.03
N GLU A 305 36.02 19.95 96.36
CA GLU A 305 35.21 19.02 97.17
C GLU A 305 34.23 19.72 98.13
N LYS A 306 33.26 20.41 97.53
CA LYS A 306 31.98 20.89 98.10
C LYS A 306 31.14 21.43 96.92
N GLN A 307 29.82 21.33 96.87
CA GLN A 307 28.82 21.02 97.90
C GLN A 307 27.54 20.51 97.20
N ALA A 308 26.79 19.58 97.80
CA ALA A 308 25.52 19.10 97.27
C ALA A 308 24.52 18.82 98.41
N ARG A 309 23.22 18.93 98.10
CA ARG A 309 22.06 18.51 98.94
C ARG A 309 21.81 19.37 100.22
N GLU A 310 20.63 19.40 100.86
CA GLU A 310 19.32 18.71 100.69
C GLU A 310 18.17 19.50 101.41
N ILE A 311 16.91 19.31 101.00
CA ILE A 311 15.66 19.14 101.84
C ILE A 311 14.96 20.28 102.65
N ASP A 312 13.60 20.23 102.58
CA ASP A 312 12.50 20.53 103.56
C ASP A 312 11.68 21.85 103.73
N GLU A 313 10.46 21.63 104.30
CA GLU A 313 9.40 22.50 104.89
C GLU A 313 8.65 23.54 103.99
N ALA A 314 7.32 23.63 103.83
CA ALA A 314 6.05 23.03 104.35
C ALA A 314 5.14 23.89 105.27
N THR A 315 3.91 24.18 104.80
CA THR A 315 2.71 24.65 105.58
C THR A 315 2.76 26.14 106.07
N THR A 316 1.71 27.01 106.06
CA THR A 316 0.50 26.97 106.93
C THR A 316 -0.45 28.22 106.83
N ARG A 317 -1.81 28.06 106.90
CA ARG A 317 -2.94 29.05 107.17
C ARG A 317 -3.27 30.12 106.06
N SER A 318 -4.48 30.74 105.93
CA SER A 318 -5.72 30.88 106.77
C SER A 318 -7.06 31.14 105.96
N ILE A 319 -8.22 31.32 106.64
CA ILE A 319 -9.61 31.67 106.13
C ILE A 319 -10.19 32.94 106.84
N GLU A 320 -11.47 33.46 106.82
CA GLU A 320 -12.87 32.92 106.90
C GLU A 320 -13.98 33.85 106.24
N LEU A 321 -15.24 34.00 106.75
CA LEU A 321 -16.46 34.49 106.00
C LEU A 321 -17.66 35.20 106.78
N GLU A 322 -18.76 35.57 106.04
CA GLU A 322 -20.23 35.79 106.40
C GLU A 322 -20.97 37.17 106.74
N ALA A 323 -22.20 37.33 106.16
CA ALA A 323 -23.58 37.76 106.66
C ALA A 323 -24.18 39.23 106.94
N LEU A 324 -25.15 39.67 106.08
CA LEU A 324 -26.63 40.07 106.20
C LEU A 324 -27.36 41.13 107.17
N HIS A 325 -28.36 41.89 106.61
CA HIS A 325 -29.80 42.18 107.07
C HIS A 325 -30.43 43.59 107.47
N LYS A 326 -31.77 43.69 107.81
CA LYS A 326 -32.73 44.88 107.67
C LYS A 326 -33.94 44.97 108.71
N HIS A 327 -34.60 46.15 108.98
CA HIS A 327 -35.92 46.28 109.72
C HIS A 327 -36.86 47.52 109.40
N SER A 328 -37.93 47.81 110.22
CA SER A 328 -39.18 48.63 109.97
C SER A 328 -39.67 49.56 111.16
N GLU A 329 -40.86 50.26 111.09
CA GLU A 329 -41.96 50.33 112.16
C GLU A 329 -43.08 51.48 112.13
N LEU A 330 -44.38 51.12 112.34
CA LEU A 330 -45.64 51.83 112.83
C LEU A 330 -46.19 53.20 112.23
N LYS A 331 -47.47 53.68 112.38
CA LYS A 331 -48.46 53.62 113.50
C LYS A 331 -49.97 54.01 113.19
N VAL A 332 -50.95 53.22 113.70
CA VAL A 332 -52.33 53.49 114.31
C VAL A 332 -53.07 54.85 114.00
N GLN A 333 -54.33 54.96 113.48
CA GLN A 333 -55.71 54.52 113.91
C GLN A 333 -56.38 55.37 115.05
N LYS A 334 -57.73 55.22 115.27
CA LYS A 334 -58.61 55.67 116.41
C LYS A 334 -59.57 56.87 116.11
N THR A 335 -60.85 56.69 115.69
CA THR A 335 -62.15 56.48 116.44
C THR A 335 -62.59 57.69 117.34
N MET A 336 -63.85 58.03 117.65
CA MET A 336 -65.27 57.66 117.33
C MET A 336 -66.19 58.54 118.25
N GLU A 337 -67.49 58.20 118.46
CA GLU A 337 -68.43 58.76 119.48
C GLU A 337 -69.04 60.16 119.15
N ASP A 338 -70.32 60.53 119.33
CA ASP A 338 -71.65 59.90 119.62
C ASP A 338 -72.75 60.87 119.05
N PHE A 339 -73.93 60.56 118.50
CA PHE A 339 -74.88 59.42 118.44
C PHE A 339 -76.17 59.48 119.33
N SER A 340 -76.49 60.63 119.93
CA SER A 340 -77.74 60.86 120.72
C SER A 340 -78.97 61.38 119.92
N SER A 341 -79.04 61.21 118.60
CA SER A 341 -80.15 61.65 117.72
C SER A 341 -81.37 60.70 117.65
N ARG A 342 -81.34 59.62 118.42
CA ARG A 342 -81.90 58.30 118.08
C ARG A 342 -83.43 58.12 117.91
N ASP A 343 -84.27 59.12 118.16
CA ASP A 343 -85.74 58.94 118.15
C ASP A 343 -86.46 59.60 116.96
N THR A 344 -86.08 60.82 116.56
CA THR A 344 -86.42 61.33 115.21
C THR A 344 -85.68 60.54 114.13
N GLU A 345 -84.47 60.09 114.46
CA GLU A 345 -83.69 59.12 113.71
C GLU A 345 -84.44 57.78 113.55
N ALA A 346 -85.22 57.29 114.52
CA ALA A 346 -85.97 56.03 114.37
C ALA A 346 -87.00 56.07 113.23
N LYS A 347 -87.66 57.23 112.99
CA LYS A 347 -88.57 57.42 111.85
C LYS A 347 -87.81 57.66 110.54
N SER A 348 -86.72 58.43 110.58
CA SER A 348 -85.80 58.55 109.43
C SER A 348 -85.23 57.18 109.03
N LEU A 349 -84.97 56.30 110.00
CA LEU A 349 -84.51 54.93 109.81
C LEU A 349 -85.61 54.02 109.28
N THR A 350 -86.90 54.22 109.61
CA THR A 350 -87.96 53.40 108.97
C THR A 350 -88.16 53.77 107.50
N GLU A 351 -88.07 55.06 107.17
CA GLU A 351 -88.16 55.53 105.78
C GLU A 351 -86.91 55.19 104.98
N LYS A 352 -85.71 55.33 105.58
CA LYS A 352 -84.46 54.78 105.02
C LYS A 352 -84.48 53.26 104.94
N SER A 353 -85.12 52.54 105.86
CA SER A 353 -85.25 51.07 105.78
C SER A 353 -86.08 50.69 104.56
N LYS A 354 -87.14 51.43 104.24
CA LYS A 354 -87.89 51.22 102.99
C LYS A 354 -87.10 51.59 101.73
N ASP A 355 -86.39 52.71 101.74
CA ASP A 355 -85.51 53.09 100.63
C ASP A 355 -84.36 52.08 100.43
N LEU A 356 -83.84 51.51 101.52
CA LEU A 356 -82.86 50.43 101.51
C LEU A 356 -83.49 49.08 101.09
N GLU A 357 -84.71 48.73 101.51
CA GLU A 357 -85.44 47.55 101.03
C GLU A 357 -85.75 47.63 99.53
N GLU A 358 -86.14 48.80 99.03
CA GLU A 358 -86.37 49.04 97.60
C GLU A 358 -85.05 48.95 96.82
N LYS A 359 -83.96 49.53 97.36
CA LYS A 359 -82.61 49.39 96.80
C LYS A 359 -82.08 47.97 96.86
N ILE A 360 -82.32 47.23 97.94
CA ILE A 360 -81.99 45.80 98.09
C ILE A 360 -82.73 45.02 97.00
N ARG A 361 -84.05 45.22 96.83
CA ARG A 361 -84.82 44.57 95.75
C ARG A 361 -84.28 44.88 94.34
N VAL A 362 -83.84 46.12 94.10
CA VAL A 362 -83.19 46.52 92.85
C VAL A 362 -81.80 45.89 92.69
N TYR A 363 -81.02 45.75 93.77
CA TYR A 363 -79.73 45.06 93.75
C TYR A 363 -79.89 43.54 93.61
N GLU A 364 -80.90 42.92 94.23
CA GLU A 364 -81.28 41.51 94.06
C GLU A 364 -81.72 41.24 92.63
N GLY A 365 -82.52 42.12 92.02
CA GLY A 365 -82.89 42.06 90.61
C GLY A 365 -81.66 42.12 89.69
N LYS A 366 -80.74 43.06 89.94
CA LYS A 366 -79.46 43.16 89.22
C LYS A 366 -78.53 41.96 89.47
N LEU A 367 -78.57 41.37 90.66
CA LEU A 367 -77.80 40.17 91.01
C LEU A 367 -78.34 38.97 90.24
N ALA A 368 -79.66 38.81 90.16
CA ALA A 368 -80.31 37.77 89.37
C ALA A 368 -80.06 37.95 87.86
N GLU A 369 -80.11 39.18 87.35
CA GLU A 369 -79.75 39.52 85.96
C GLU A 369 -78.28 39.22 85.66
N ALA A 370 -77.36 39.58 86.56
CA ALA A 370 -75.94 39.25 86.45
C ALA A 370 -75.67 37.73 86.56
N CYS A 371 -76.40 37.00 87.40
CA CYS A 371 -76.34 35.54 87.46
C CYS A 371 -76.86 34.90 86.17
N GLY A 372 -77.92 35.45 85.56
CA GLY A 372 -78.41 35.01 84.24
C GLY A 372 -77.37 35.22 83.13
N GLN A 373 -76.75 36.40 83.10
CA GLN A 373 -75.64 36.70 82.18
C GLN A 373 -74.42 35.79 82.42
N SER A 374 -74.09 35.51 83.69
CA SER A 374 -72.99 34.60 84.06
C SER A 374 -73.27 33.15 83.68
N LEU A 375 -74.54 32.71 83.67
CA LEU A 375 -74.92 31.37 83.20
C LEU A 375 -74.86 31.29 81.67
N SER A 376 -75.35 32.31 80.94
CA SER A 376 -75.23 32.39 79.47
C SER A 376 -73.76 32.35 79.03
N LEU A 377 -72.89 33.11 79.70
CA LEU A 377 -71.45 33.12 79.41
C LEU A 377 -70.75 31.81 79.80
N GLN A 378 -71.28 31.06 80.78
CA GLN A 378 -70.78 29.73 81.12
C GLN A 378 -71.18 28.70 80.05
N GLU A 379 -72.43 28.72 79.58
CA GLU A 379 -72.89 27.86 78.47
C GLU A 379 -72.13 28.15 77.16
N GLU A 380 -71.89 29.43 76.84
CA GLU A 380 -71.05 29.84 75.70
C GLU A 380 -69.57 29.38 75.85
N LEU A 381 -69.01 29.45 77.06
CA LEU A 381 -67.65 28.99 77.35
C LEU A 381 -67.52 27.47 77.25
N ASP A 382 -68.47 26.73 77.81
CA ASP A 382 -68.49 25.26 77.77
C ASP A 382 -68.71 24.76 76.32
N GLN A 383 -69.56 25.43 75.54
CA GLN A 383 -69.72 25.15 74.11
C GLN A 383 -68.45 25.45 73.31
N SER A 384 -67.78 26.58 73.58
CA SER A 384 -66.49 26.91 72.94
C SER A 384 -65.37 25.93 73.34
N SER A 385 -65.40 25.41 74.57
CA SER A 385 -64.47 24.35 75.01
C SER A 385 -64.68 23.06 74.21
N ALA A 386 -65.93 22.66 73.97
CA ALA A 386 -66.25 21.47 73.17
C ALA A 386 -65.86 21.62 71.69
N GLU A 387 -66.04 22.81 71.10
CA GLU A 387 -65.55 23.09 69.73
C GLU A 387 -64.02 23.02 69.65
N ASN A 388 -63.30 23.53 70.66
CA ASN A 388 -61.83 23.44 70.71
C ASN A 388 -61.34 21.99 70.86
N GLU A 389 -62.06 21.12 71.58
CA GLU A 389 -61.73 19.70 71.70
C GLU A 389 -61.90 18.95 70.36
N LEU A 390 -62.98 19.23 69.62
CA LEU A 390 -63.18 18.72 68.25
C LEU A 390 -62.16 19.28 67.24
N LEU A 391 -61.72 20.53 67.40
CA LEU A 391 -60.64 21.13 66.61
C LEU A 391 -59.26 20.53 66.93
N ALA A 392 -59.04 20.09 68.16
CA ALA A 392 -57.83 19.35 68.54
C ALA A 392 -57.83 17.95 67.91
N ASP A 393 -58.93 17.21 67.99
CA ASP A 393 -59.06 15.87 67.39
C ASP A 393 -58.94 15.89 65.86
N THR A 394 -59.54 16.88 65.19
CA THR A 394 -59.38 17.03 63.73
C THR A 394 -57.97 17.45 63.34
N ASN A 395 -57.28 18.29 64.11
CA ASN A 395 -55.84 18.54 63.94
C ASN A 395 -55.00 17.27 64.11
N ASN A 396 -55.29 16.44 65.11
CA ASN A 396 -54.59 15.18 65.34
C ASN A 396 -54.78 14.21 64.15
N GLN A 397 -55.99 14.09 63.62
CA GLN A 397 -56.27 13.27 62.42
C GLN A 397 -55.58 13.82 61.16
N LEU A 398 -55.56 15.14 60.97
CA LEU A 398 -54.84 15.77 59.85
C LEU A 398 -53.33 15.54 59.97
N LYS A 399 -52.76 15.66 61.18
CA LYS A 399 -51.35 15.39 61.46
C LYS A 399 -50.96 13.94 61.14
N ILE A 400 -51.78 12.96 61.54
CA ILE A 400 -51.55 11.55 61.21
C ILE A 400 -51.54 11.36 59.68
N LYS A 401 -52.52 11.92 58.95
CA LYS A 401 -52.57 11.83 57.48
C LYS A 401 -51.42 12.54 56.78
N ILE A 402 -50.90 13.63 57.33
CA ILE A 402 -49.69 14.28 56.83
C ILE A 402 -48.51 13.32 56.97
N GLN A 403 -48.31 12.70 58.14
CA GLN A 403 -47.23 11.74 58.38
C GLN A 403 -47.36 10.45 57.52
N GLU A 404 -48.58 9.98 57.27
CA GLU A 404 -48.84 8.89 56.33
C GLU A 404 -48.43 9.29 54.89
N LEU A 405 -48.83 10.48 54.43
CA LEU A 405 -48.49 10.98 53.09
C LEU A 405 -47.00 11.29 52.93
N GLU A 406 -46.33 11.79 53.97
CA GLU A 406 -44.87 11.95 54.02
C GLU A 406 -44.18 10.58 53.87
N GLY A 407 -44.62 9.57 54.63
CA GLY A 407 -44.09 8.20 54.52
C GLY A 407 -44.32 7.55 53.15
N TYR A 408 -45.49 7.75 52.53
CA TYR A 408 -45.73 7.30 51.16
C TYR A 408 -44.81 8.00 50.16
N LEU A 409 -44.71 9.33 50.24
CA LEU A 409 -43.85 10.13 49.36
C LEU A 409 -42.37 9.74 49.49
N ASP A 410 -41.90 9.46 50.70
CA ASP A 410 -40.52 9.02 50.92
C ASP A 410 -40.28 7.59 50.40
N SER A 411 -41.26 6.68 50.51
CA SER A 411 -41.17 5.36 49.87
C SER A 411 -41.18 5.42 48.33
N GLU A 412 -41.89 6.41 47.75
CA GLU A 412 -41.92 6.65 46.30
C GLU A 412 -40.60 7.29 45.82
N LYS A 413 -40.00 8.19 46.60
CA LYS A 413 -38.63 8.69 46.36
C LYS A 413 -37.62 7.54 46.39
N GLU A 414 -37.63 6.72 47.44
CA GLU A 414 -36.65 5.64 47.61
C GLU A 414 -36.72 4.65 46.45
N THR A 415 -37.93 4.20 46.08
CA THR A 415 -38.12 3.32 44.93
C THR A 415 -37.93 4.00 43.56
N ALA A 416 -37.83 5.34 43.49
CA ALA A 416 -37.39 6.06 42.30
C ALA A 416 -35.87 6.17 42.23
N ILE A 417 -35.20 6.42 43.36
CA ILE A 417 -33.74 6.42 43.51
C ILE A 417 -33.17 5.03 43.20
N GLU A 418 -33.76 3.96 43.73
CA GLU A 418 -33.32 2.59 43.48
C GLU A 418 -33.43 2.20 42.00
N LYS A 419 -34.53 2.60 41.32
CA LYS A 419 -34.67 2.46 39.86
C LYS A 419 -33.66 3.30 39.08
N LEU A 420 -33.32 4.50 39.55
CA LEU A 420 -32.34 5.38 38.90
C LEU A 420 -30.92 4.82 39.04
N ASN A 421 -30.57 4.29 40.22
CA ASN A 421 -29.31 3.57 40.45
C ASN A 421 -29.23 2.31 39.57
N GLN A 422 -30.31 1.54 39.45
CA GLN A 422 -30.32 0.39 38.53
C GLN A 422 -30.15 0.83 37.06
N LYS A 423 -30.82 1.91 36.63
CA LYS A 423 -30.64 2.52 35.30
C LYS A 423 -29.20 2.98 35.05
N ASP A 424 -28.53 3.54 36.06
CA ASP A 424 -27.13 3.94 35.98
C ASP A 424 -26.19 2.73 35.88
N THR A 425 -26.47 1.62 36.59
CA THR A 425 -25.71 0.36 36.40
C THR A 425 -25.94 -0.27 35.02
N GLU A 426 -27.18 -0.24 34.50
CA GLU A 426 -27.49 -0.66 33.12
C GLU A 426 -26.73 0.21 32.09
N ALA A 427 -26.69 1.53 32.30
CA ALA A 427 -25.96 2.45 31.43
C ALA A 427 -24.44 2.19 31.46
N LYS A 428 -23.87 1.93 32.64
CA LYS A 428 -22.44 1.61 32.80
C LYS A 428 -22.06 0.29 32.13
N ASP A 429 -22.86 -0.76 32.27
CA ASP A 429 -22.69 -2.03 31.56
C ASP A 429 -22.82 -1.88 30.02
N LEU A 430 -23.74 -1.03 29.54
CA LEU A 430 -23.84 -0.72 28.12
C LEU A 430 -22.65 0.10 27.62
N ILE A 431 -22.09 1.01 28.41
CA ILE A 431 -20.89 1.81 28.06
C ILE A 431 -19.65 0.92 27.99
N THR A 432 -19.44 -0.01 28.93
CA THR A 432 -18.29 -0.93 28.86
C THR A 432 -18.41 -1.89 27.67
N LYS A 433 -19.62 -2.37 27.36
CA LYS A 433 -19.89 -3.16 26.14
C LYS A 433 -19.64 -2.34 24.87
N LEU A 434 -20.06 -1.08 24.83
CA LEU A 434 -19.83 -0.19 23.69
C LEU A 434 -18.32 0.03 23.46
N LYS A 435 -17.54 0.35 24.50
CA LYS A 435 -16.07 0.40 24.42
C LYS A 435 -15.47 -0.93 23.94
N SER A 436 -15.96 -2.07 24.42
CA SER A 436 -15.45 -3.38 23.97
C SER A 436 -15.73 -3.64 22.49
N HIS A 437 -16.88 -3.20 21.97
CA HIS A 437 -17.20 -3.27 20.54
C HIS A 437 -16.39 -2.27 19.71
N GLU A 438 -16.12 -1.08 20.23
CA GLU A 438 -15.30 -0.05 19.58
C GLU A 438 -13.85 -0.53 19.42
N ASN A 439 -13.23 -1.09 20.47
CA ASN A 439 -11.92 -1.74 20.40
C ASN A 439 -11.89 -2.87 19.37
N VAL A 440 -12.95 -3.69 19.30
CA VAL A 440 -13.09 -4.77 18.30
C VAL A 440 -13.26 -4.21 16.88
N ILE A 441 -13.87 -3.04 16.71
CA ILE A 441 -13.99 -2.36 15.40
C ILE A 441 -12.64 -1.81 14.94
N GLU A 442 -11.84 -1.21 15.82
CA GLU A 442 -10.47 -0.77 15.47
C GLU A 442 -9.55 -1.95 15.15
N GLU A 443 -9.64 -3.06 15.88
CA GLU A 443 -8.88 -4.29 15.54
C GLU A 443 -9.30 -4.87 14.19
N HIS A 444 -10.60 -4.90 13.85
CA HIS A 444 -11.03 -5.33 12.51
C HIS A 444 -10.56 -4.35 11.42
N LYS A 445 -10.55 -3.03 11.67
CA LYS A 445 -9.96 -2.05 10.74
C LYS A 445 -8.46 -2.31 10.53
N ARG A 446 -7.71 -2.58 11.61
CA ARG A 446 -6.28 -2.92 11.55
C ARG A 446 -6.05 -4.17 10.69
N GLN A 447 -6.83 -5.23 10.92
CA GLN A 447 -6.76 -6.46 10.12
C GLN A 447 -7.15 -6.25 8.65
N VAL A 448 -8.12 -5.38 8.34
CA VAL A 448 -8.49 -5.04 6.96
C VAL A 448 -7.39 -4.24 6.26
N LEU A 449 -6.73 -3.30 6.95
CA LEU A 449 -5.59 -2.56 6.41
C LEU A 449 -4.38 -3.47 6.17
N GLU A 450 -4.08 -4.37 7.12
CA GLU A 450 -3.03 -5.38 6.99
C GLU A 450 -3.31 -6.33 5.81
N ALA A 451 -4.55 -6.81 5.67
CA ALA A 451 -4.98 -7.62 4.54
C ALA A 451 -4.92 -6.86 3.20
N SER A 452 -5.18 -5.54 3.18
CA SER A 452 -5.02 -4.71 1.98
C SER A 452 -3.56 -4.61 1.57
N GLY A 453 -2.64 -4.28 2.48
CA GLY A 453 -1.20 -4.23 2.17
C GLY A 453 -0.65 -5.58 1.68
N VAL A 454 -1.18 -6.69 2.23
CA VAL A 454 -0.89 -8.06 1.77
C VAL A 454 -1.51 -8.39 0.39
N ALA A 455 -2.60 -7.74 0.01
CA ALA A 455 -3.19 -7.84 -1.33
C ALA A 455 -2.42 -6.99 -2.35
N ASP A 456 -2.03 -5.76 -1.99
CA ASP A 456 -1.28 -4.84 -2.86
C ASP A 456 0.14 -5.35 -3.14
N THR A 457 0.84 -5.91 -2.14
CA THR A 457 2.13 -6.58 -2.36
C THR A 457 2.00 -7.78 -3.31
N ARG A 458 1.00 -8.64 -3.11
CA ARG A 458 0.72 -9.78 -4.01
C ARG A 458 0.31 -9.35 -5.42
N LYS A 459 -0.37 -8.22 -5.57
CA LYS A 459 -0.66 -7.61 -6.87
C LYS A 459 0.64 -7.24 -7.61
N VAL A 460 1.59 -6.60 -6.92
CA VAL A 460 2.91 -6.27 -7.50
C VAL A 460 3.70 -7.53 -7.86
N GLU A 461 3.69 -8.58 -7.02
CA GLU A 461 4.31 -9.88 -7.34
C GLU A 461 3.69 -10.52 -8.61
N VAL A 462 2.37 -10.45 -8.76
CA VAL A 462 1.64 -10.95 -9.94
C VAL A 462 1.95 -10.12 -11.19
N GLU A 463 2.00 -8.78 -11.08
CA GLU A 463 2.36 -7.90 -12.19
C GLU A 463 3.81 -8.13 -12.66
N GLU A 464 4.76 -8.33 -11.73
CA GLU A 464 6.14 -8.69 -12.06
C GLU A 464 6.25 -10.09 -12.70
N ALA A 465 5.46 -11.06 -12.22
CA ALA A 465 5.38 -12.39 -12.82
C ALA A 465 4.76 -12.36 -14.24
N LEU A 466 3.79 -11.49 -14.50
CA LEU A 466 3.17 -11.29 -15.80
C LEU A 466 4.16 -10.65 -16.78
N LEU A 467 4.94 -9.65 -16.35
CA LEU A 467 6.04 -9.09 -17.13
C LEU A 467 7.09 -10.16 -17.48
N LYS A 468 7.50 -10.99 -16.52
CA LYS A 468 8.41 -12.13 -16.76
C LYS A 468 7.83 -13.11 -17.78
N LEU A 469 6.54 -13.46 -17.68
CA LEU A 469 5.87 -14.34 -18.63
C LEU A 469 5.87 -13.75 -20.05
N ASN A 470 5.53 -12.48 -20.22
CA ASN A 470 5.53 -11.80 -21.52
C ASN A 470 6.95 -11.77 -22.14
N THR A 471 8.01 -11.62 -21.34
CA THR A 471 9.39 -11.72 -21.87
C THR A 471 9.73 -13.14 -22.31
N LEU A 472 9.27 -14.17 -21.59
CA LEU A 472 9.46 -15.57 -21.99
C LEU A 472 8.70 -15.89 -23.28
N GLU A 473 7.44 -15.46 -23.39
CA GLU A 473 6.62 -15.62 -24.59
C GLU A 473 7.27 -14.99 -25.82
N SER A 474 7.76 -13.75 -25.72
CA SER A 474 8.51 -13.11 -26.80
C SER A 474 9.81 -13.87 -27.15
N THR A 475 10.52 -14.45 -26.17
CA THR A 475 11.66 -15.33 -26.48
C THR A 475 11.26 -16.67 -27.12
N ILE A 476 10.03 -17.15 -26.91
CA ILE A 476 9.49 -18.35 -27.57
C ILE A 476 9.13 -18.05 -29.01
N GLU A 477 8.40 -16.96 -29.30
CA GLU A 477 8.17 -16.48 -30.68
C GLU A 477 9.49 -16.32 -31.44
N GLU A 478 10.51 -15.80 -30.76
CA GLU A 478 11.86 -15.63 -31.28
C GLU A 478 12.52 -17.00 -31.57
N LEU A 479 12.45 -17.97 -30.67
CA LEU A 479 12.94 -19.35 -30.91
C LEU A 479 12.15 -20.10 -32.02
N GLU A 480 10.86 -19.82 -32.18
CA GLU A 480 10.03 -20.43 -33.23
C GLU A 480 10.39 -19.92 -34.63
N LYS A 481 10.68 -18.61 -34.78
CA LYS A 481 11.27 -18.05 -36.01
C LYS A 481 12.62 -18.69 -36.33
N GLU A 482 13.52 -18.78 -35.35
CA GLU A 482 14.83 -19.43 -35.46
C GLU A 482 14.73 -20.88 -35.95
N ASN A 483 13.76 -21.63 -35.42
CA ASN A 483 13.50 -23.01 -35.82
C ASN A 483 12.86 -23.11 -37.22
N GLY A 484 12.00 -22.16 -37.61
CA GLY A 484 11.43 -22.06 -38.96
C GLY A 484 12.48 -21.77 -40.03
N ASP A 485 13.31 -20.76 -39.82
CA ASP A 485 14.43 -20.41 -40.71
C ASP A 485 15.43 -21.58 -40.81
N LEU A 486 15.75 -22.23 -39.69
CA LEU A 486 16.62 -23.41 -39.66
C LEU A 486 16.00 -24.60 -40.40
N ALA A 487 14.68 -24.81 -40.31
CA ALA A 487 13.99 -25.83 -41.08
C ALA A 487 14.01 -25.53 -42.59
N GLU A 488 13.86 -24.27 -42.99
CA GLU A 488 13.98 -23.87 -44.40
C GLU A 488 15.41 -24.07 -44.93
N VAL A 489 16.44 -23.74 -44.14
CA VAL A 489 17.85 -24.02 -44.45
C VAL A 489 18.11 -25.53 -44.56
N ASN A 490 17.51 -26.34 -43.69
CA ASN A 490 17.61 -27.80 -43.72
C ASN A 490 16.94 -28.36 -44.99
N ILE A 491 15.76 -27.87 -45.39
CA ILE A 491 15.10 -28.23 -46.66
C ILE A 491 16.00 -27.87 -47.85
N LYS A 492 16.56 -26.65 -47.88
CA LYS A 492 17.50 -26.18 -48.93
C LYS A 492 18.78 -27.03 -48.99
N LEU A 493 19.30 -27.50 -47.84
CA LEU A 493 20.44 -28.41 -47.79
C LEU A 493 20.10 -29.81 -48.31
N ASN A 494 18.96 -30.39 -47.89
CA ASN A 494 18.53 -31.69 -48.38
C ASN A 494 18.22 -31.68 -49.88
N GLN A 495 17.67 -30.59 -50.43
CA GLN A 495 17.53 -30.38 -51.87
C GLN A 495 18.89 -30.34 -52.58
N LYS A 496 19.88 -29.62 -52.04
CA LYS A 496 21.25 -29.61 -52.60
C LYS A 496 21.91 -30.99 -52.54
N LEU A 497 21.74 -31.74 -51.45
CA LEU A 497 22.25 -33.11 -51.31
C LEU A 497 21.57 -34.08 -52.28
N ALA A 498 20.26 -33.95 -52.50
CA ALA A 498 19.54 -34.74 -53.51
C ALA A 498 20.03 -34.44 -54.93
N ASN A 499 20.23 -33.15 -55.26
CA ASN A 499 20.77 -32.73 -56.55
C ASN A 499 22.19 -33.26 -56.75
N GLN A 500 23.09 -33.08 -55.77
CA GLN A 500 24.46 -33.61 -55.81
C GLN A 500 24.50 -35.15 -55.87
N GLY A 501 23.54 -35.82 -55.24
CA GLY A 501 23.31 -37.26 -55.40
C GLY A 501 23.02 -37.59 -56.86
N SER A 502 22.03 -36.94 -57.48
CA SER A 502 21.68 -37.17 -58.88
C SER A 502 22.79 -36.81 -59.89
N GLU A 503 23.59 -35.78 -59.60
CA GLU A 503 24.81 -35.45 -60.36
C GLU A 503 25.85 -36.57 -60.22
N THR A 504 26.04 -37.09 -59.00
CA THR A 504 26.97 -38.21 -58.73
C THR A 504 26.52 -39.49 -59.43
N ASP A 505 25.21 -39.80 -59.40
CA ASP A 505 24.61 -40.94 -60.09
C ASP A 505 24.77 -40.83 -61.62
N ASP A 506 24.57 -39.64 -62.20
CA ASP A 506 24.80 -39.35 -63.63
C ASP A 506 26.28 -39.47 -64.00
N PHE A 507 27.21 -38.95 -63.18
CA PHE A 507 28.65 -39.16 -63.39
C PHE A 507 29.05 -40.63 -63.26
N GLN A 508 28.47 -41.38 -62.32
CA GLN A 508 28.73 -42.80 -62.14
C GLN A 508 28.16 -43.64 -63.30
N ALA A 509 26.99 -43.27 -63.83
CA ALA A 509 26.42 -43.87 -65.03
C ALA A 509 27.30 -43.60 -66.27
N LYS A 510 27.74 -42.34 -66.46
CA LYS A 510 28.68 -41.97 -67.53
C LYS A 510 30.01 -42.71 -67.43
N LEU A 511 30.56 -42.84 -66.22
CA LEU A 511 31.78 -43.62 -65.98
C LEU A 511 31.57 -45.10 -66.29
N SER A 512 30.43 -45.68 -65.89
CA SER A 512 30.10 -47.08 -66.19
C SER A 512 29.96 -47.34 -67.71
N VAL A 513 29.36 -46.40 -68.45
CA VAL A 513 29.29 -46.45 -69.93
C VAL A 513 30.68 -46.35 -70.54
N LEU A 514 31.52 -45.40 -70.09
CA LEU A 514 32.86 -45.20 -70.61
C LEU A 514 33.80 -46.39 -70.29
N GLU A 515 33.64 -47.03 -69.14
CA GLU A 515 34.33 -48.29 -68.83
C GLU A 515 33.88 -49.46 -69.73
N ALA A 516 32.59 -49.56 -70.04
CA ALA A 516 32.07 -50.55 -70.99
C ALA A 516 32.57 -50.30 -72.42
N GLU A 517 32.56 -49.03 -72.89
CA GLU A 517 33.14 -48.63 -74.18
C GLU A 517 34.64 -48.93 -74.25
N LYS A 518 35.40 -48.58 -73.20
CA LYS A 518 36.83 -48.89 -73.07
C LYS A 518 37.08 -50.41 -73.12
N TYR A 519 36.26 -51.21 -72.46
CA TYR A 519 36.38 -52.67 -72.49
C TYR A 519 36.07 -53.24 -73.89
N GLN A 520 35.06 -52.69 -74.57
CA GLN A 520 34.72 -53.08 -75.94
C GLN A 520 35.82 -52.67 -76.94
N GLN A 521 36.35 -51.45 -76.86
CA GLN A 521 37.51 -51.01 -77.66
C GLN A 521 38.76 -51.85 -77.40
N ALA A 522 39.05 -52.19 -76.14
CA ALA A 522 40.17 -53.06 -75.79
C ALA A 522 40.00 -54.48 -76.40
N LYS A 523 38.77 -54.99 -76.45
CA LYS A 523 38.43 -56.27 -77.08
C LYS A 523 38.56 -56.21 -78.61
N GLU A 524 38.16 -55.12 -79.25
CA GLU A 524 38.33 -54.90 -80.70
C GLU A 524 39.80 -54.74 -81.09
N LEU A 525 40.59 -54.02 -80.28
CA LEU A 525 42.04 -53.95 -80.42
C LEU A 525 42.70 -55.33 -80.23
N GLN A 526 42.25 -56.12 -79.25
CA GLN A 526 42.76 -57.48 -79.03
C GLN A 526 42.49 -58.41 -80.23
N ILE A 527 41.29 -58.35 -80.83
CA ILE A 527 40.96 -59.08 -82.07
C ILE A 527 41.86 -58.62 -83.22
N THR A 528 42.06 -57.32 -83.37
CA THR A 528 42.92 -56.72 -84.41
C THR A 528 44.38 -57.14 -84.26
N ILE A 529 44.91 -57.16 -83.02
CA ILE A 529 46.25 -57.65 -82.69
C ILE A 529 46.39 -59.14 -83.01
N GLU A 530 45.37 -59.95 -82.72
CA GLU A 530 45.40 -61.39 -83.01
C GLU A 530 45.40 -61.66 -84.52
N ASP A 531 44.61 -60.94 -85.32
CA ASP A 531 44.58 -61.09 -86.77
C ASP A 531 45.84 -60.53 -87.46
N LEU A 532 46.39 -59.42 -86.99
CA LEU A 532 47.73 -58.96 -87.41
C LEU A 532 48.82 -59.97 -87.03
N THR A 533 48.70 -60.64 -85.88
CA THR A 533 49.62 -61.70 -85.47
C THR A 533 49.50 -62.92 -86.41
N LYS A 534 48.28 -63.34 -86.78
CA LYS A 534 48.04 -64.40 -87.77
C LYS A 534 48.66 -64.07 -89.12
N GLN A 535 48.46 -62.85 -89.62
CA GLN A 535 49.08 -62.35 -90.86
C GLN A 535 50.62 -62.37 -90.76
N LEU A 536 51.19 -61.91 -89.64
CA LEU A 536 52.64 -61.93 -89.44
C LEU A 536 53.20 -63.36 -89.37
N THR A 537 52.44 -64.34 -88.83
CA THR A 537 52.84 -65.74 -88.83
C THR A 537 52.78 -66.37 -90.22
N SER A 538 51.70 -66.16 -90.99
CA SER A 538 51.60 -66.72 -92.35
C SER A 538 52.62 -66.08 -93.31
N GLU A 539 52.90 -64.78 -93.15
CA GLU A 539 53.96 -64.09 -93.90
C GLU A 539 55.36 -64.61 -93.51
N ARG A 540 55.61 -64.88 -92.22
CA ARG A 540 56.85 -65.52 -91.74
C ARG A 540 57.00 -66.93 -92.30
N GLU A 541 55.93 -67.70 -92.46
CA GLU A 541 55.94 -69.02 -93.08
C GLU A 541 56.15 -68.95 -94.60
N ARG A 542 55.53 -67.97 -95.28
CA ARG A 542 55.78 -67.66 -96.70
C ARG A 542 57.25 -67.32 -96.94
N LEU A 543 57.81 -66.43 -96.13
CA LEU A 543 59.23 -66.03 -96.19
C LEU A 543 60.17 -67.20 -95.84
N ARG A 544 59.84 -68.02 -94.84
CA ARG A 544 60.61 -69.25 -94.52
C ARG A 544 60.63 -70.21 -95.71
N SER A 545 59.50 -70.37 -96.40
CA SER A 545 59.39 -71.22 -97.60
C SER A 545 60.22 -70.66 -98.77
N GLN A 546 60.23 -69.34 -98.97
CA GLN A 546 61.11 -68.68 -99.94
C GLN A 546 62.60 -68.85 -99.59
N ILE A 547 62.97 -68.73 -98.32
CA ILE A 547 64.36 -68.98 -97.86
C ILE A 547 64.75 -70.44 -98.10
N SER A 548 63.87 -71.41 -97.83
CA SER A 548 64.13 -72.83 -98.14
C SER A 548 64.34 -73.06 -99.64
N SER A 549 63.54 -72.45 -100.51
CA SER A 549 63.70 -72.53 -101.96
C SER A 549 65.03 -71.90 -102.43
N LEU A 550 65.44 -70.77 -101.85
CA LEU A 550 66.72 -70.12 -102.16
C LEU A 550 67.93 -70.90 -101.63
N GLU A 551 67.78 -71.60 -100.49
CA GLU A 551 68.81 -72.52 -99.98
C GLU A 551 68.93 -73.76 -100.89
N GLU A 552 67.84 -74.25 -101.45
CA GLU A 552 67.85 -75.35 -102.43
C GLU A 552 68.48 -74.92 -103.77
N GLU A 553 68.16 -73.73 -104.30
CA GLU A 553 68.87 -73.14 -105.46
C GLU A 553 70.37 -72.97 -105.17
N LYS A 554 70.73 -72.42 -104.01
CA LYS A 554 72.13 -72.29 -103.55
C LYS A 554 72.85 -73.64 -103.50
N ASN A 555 72.17 -74.70 -103.07
CA ASN A 555 72.73 -76.05 -103.03
C ASN A 555 72.95 -76.60 -104.44
N GLN A 556 72.00 -76.42 -105.36
CA GLN A 556 72.16 -76.78 -106.78
C GLN A 556 73.31 -76.00 -107.44
N VAL A 557 73.42 -74.69 -107.19
CA VAL A 557 74.54 -73.85 -107.67
C VAL A 557 75.87 -74.31 -107.07
N ASN A 558 75.91 -74.75 -105.80
CA ASN A 558 77.10 -75.35 -105.21
C ASN A 558 77.45 -76.71 -105.83
N GLU A 559 76.48 -77.58 -106.14
CA GLU A 559 76.75 -78.83 -106.88
C GLU A 559 77.33 -78.55 -108.28
N ILE A 560 76.77 -77.57 -109.00
CA ILE A 560 77.30 -77.10 -110.29
C ILE A 560 78.72 -76.54 -110.14
N TYR A 561 79.00 -75.79 -109.07
CA TYR A 561 80.33 -75.29 -108.78
C TYR A 561 81.33 -76.42 -108.45
N GLN A 562 80.96 -77.42 -107.64
CA GLN A 562 81.87 -78.54 -107.38
C GLN A 562 82.03 -79.45 -108.61
N SER A 563 81.02 -79.63 -109.45
CA SER A 563 81.14 -80.43 -110.68
C SER A 563 82.04 -79.76 -111.72
N THR A 564 81.84 -78.46 -112.01
CA THR A 564 82.71 -77.68 -112.90
C THR A 564 84.13 -77.55 -112.35
N LYS A 565 84.32 -77.45 -111.03
CA LYS A 565 85.64 -77.52 -110.39
C LYS A 565 86.31 -78.90 -110.58
N ASN A 566 85.55 -80.00 -110.49
CA ASN A 566 86.07 -81.34 -110.76
C ASN A 566 86.39 -81.55 -112.25
N GLU A 567 85.65 -80.91 -113.17
CA GLU A 567 86.01 -80.86 -114.59
C GLU A 567 87.27 -80.02 -114.84
N LEU A 568 87.43 -78.88 -114.15
CA LEU A 568 88.66 -78.08 -114.21
C LEU A 568 89.88 -78.88 -113.76
N VAL A 569 89.76 -79.66 -112.67
CA VAL A 569 90.81 -80.58 -112.19
C VAL A 569 91.09 -81.69 -113.21
N LYS A 570 90.06 -82.24 -113.88
CA LYS A 570 90.25 -83.18 -115.01
C LYS A 570 91.02 -82.55 -116.17
N LEU A 571 90.66 -81.32 -116.58
CA LEU A 571 91.34 -80.59 -117.65
C LEU A 571 92.78 -80.24 -117.28
N GLN A 572 93.05 -79.90 -116.01
CA GLN A 572 94.39 -79.66 -115.49
C GLN A 572 95.24 -80.94 -115.47
N ALA A 573 94.65 -82.09 -115.12
CA ALA A 573 95.30 -83.40 -115.25
C ALA A 573 95.55 -83.78 -116.72
N GLN A 574 94.62 -83.48 -117.63
CA GLN A 574 94.78 -83.69 -119.06
C GLN A 574 95.94 -82.84 -119.63
N LEU A 575 96.03 -81.57 -119.24
CA LEU A 575 97.15 -80.69 -119.58
C LEU A 575 98.51 -81.27 -119.11
N GLN A 576 98.52 -81.95 -117.96
CA GLN A 576 99.71 -82.59 -117.41
C GLN A 576 100.08 -83.90 -118.13
N VAL A 577 99.09 -84.64 -118.64
CA VAL A 577 99.30 -85.77 -119.56
C VAL A 577 99.85 -85.30 -120.91
N ASP A 578 99.27 -84.25 -121.50
CA ASP A 578 99.74 -83.74 -122.80
C ASP A 578 101.11 -83.06 -122.70
N LYS A 579 101.46 -82.52 -121.52
CA LYS A 579 102.85 -82.13 -121.20
C LYS A 579 103.80 -83.33 -121.23
N SER A 580 103.45 -84.47 -120.61
CA SER A 580 104.29 -85.67 -120.66
C SER A 580 104.48 -86.23 -122.08
N LYS A 581 103.48 -86.07 -122.98
CA LYS A 581 103.63 -86.40 -124.41
C LYS A 581 104.60 -85.44 -125.13
N SER A 582 104.60 -84.16 -124.76
CA SER A 582 105.57 -83.19 -125.27
C SER A 582 107.00 -83.57 -124.85
N ASP A 583 107.20 -83.98 -123.60
CA ASP A 583 108.51 -84.39 -123.08
C ASP A 583 109.01 -85.69 -123.79
N ASP A 584 108.11 -86.63 -124.10
CA ASP A 584 108.40 -87.83 -124.90
C ASP A 584 108.80 -87.49 -126.35
N MET A 585 108.20 -86.46 -126.95
CA MET A 585 108.60 -85.95 -128.27
C MET A 585 109.94 -85.21 -128.23
N VAL A 586 110.23 -84.44 -127.17
CA VAL A 586 111.55 -83.82 -126.97
C VAL A 586 112.64 -84.89 -126.87
N SER A 587 112.41 -85.97 -126.12
CA SER A 587 113.38 -87.07 -126.01
C SER A 587 113.61 -87.82 -127.34
N GLN A 588 112.62 -87.87 -128.23
CA GLN A 588 112.78 -88.41 -129.59
C GLN A 588 113.60 -87.47 -130.50
N ILE A 589 113.39 -86.16 -130.41
CA ILE A 589 114.18 -85.15 -131.14
C ILE A 589 115.65 -85.19 -130.67
N GLU A 590 115.88 -85.26 -129.37
CA GLU A 590 117.22 -85.31 -128.77
C GLU A 590 117.99 -86.59 -129.16
N LYS A 591 117.29 -87.72 -129.36
CA LYS A 591 117.90 -88.98 -129.86
C LYS A 591 118.25 -88.96 -131.36
N LEU A 592 117.54 -88.18 -132.17
CA LEU A 592 117.81 -88.05 -133.61
C LEU A 592 118.78 -86.89 -133.93
N SER A 593 118.98 -85.96 -132.99
CA SER A 593 119.93 -84.84 -133.11
C SER A 593 121.33 -85.14 -132.53
N ALA A 594 121.67 -86.41 -132.32
CA ALA A 594 122.98 -86.86 -131.77
C ALA A 594 123.85 -87.68 -132.75
N LEU A 595 123.30 -88.10 -133.90
CA LEU A 595 124.02 -88.66 -135.05
C LEU A 595 123.36 -88.14 -136.35
N VAL A 596 123.69 -86.97 -136.91
CA VAL A 596 124.89 -86.11 -136.78
C VAL A 596 126.19 -86.79 -137.26
N ALA A 597 126.83 -86.18 -138.28
CA ALA A 597 128.25 -86.37 -138.60
C ALA A 597 128.72 -85.38 -139.68
N GLU A 598 127.89 -85.14 -140.72
CA GLU A 598 128.27 -84.40 -141.92
C GLU A 598 127.24 -83.31 -142.28
N LYS A 599 127.72 -82.22 -142.91
CA LYS A 599 127.02 -81.33 -143.86
C LYS A 599 125.73 -80.60 -143.36
N SER A 600 125.65 -79.26 -143.32
CA SER A 600 126.65 -78.23 -143.64
C SER A 600 126.29 -76.85 -143.04
N VAL A 601 127.31 -76.17 -142.53
CA VAL A 601 127.45 -74.74 -142.19
C VAL A 601 127.17 -73.84 -143.43
N LEU A 602 126.63 -72.59 -143.40
CA LEU A 602 126.55 -71.50 -142.39
C LEU A 602 125.31 -70.54 -142.55
N GLU A 603 125.21 -69.56 -141.62
CA GLU A 603 124.58 -68.19 -141.68
C GLU A 603 123.04 -68.07 -141.53
N SER A 604 122.41 -67.02 -140.95
CA SER A 604 122.82 -65.81 -140.16
C SER A 604 121.78 -65.61 -139.02
N LYS A 605 121.93 -64.98 -137.83
CA LYS A 605 122.79 -63.96 -137.16
C LYS A 605 122.34 -62.48 -137.18
N PHE A 606 122.06 -61.96 -135.96
CA PHE A 606 122.35 -60.60 -135.39
C PHE A 606 121.51 -59.35 -135.80
N GLU A 607 121.25 -58.32 -134.94
CA GLU A 607 121.28 -58.18 -133.45
C GLU A 607 120.72 -56.79 -132.92
N GLN A 608 119.89 -56.76 -131.85
CA GLN A 608 119.65 -55.63 -130.86
C GLN A 608 119.09 -54.23 -131.36
N VAL A 609 118.58 -53.24 -130.59
CA VAL A 609 118.33 -52.99 -129.12
C VAL A 609 117.22 -51.91 -128.83
N GLU A 610 116.72 -51.84 -127.57
CA GLU A 610 116.00 -50.76 -126.80
C GLU A 610 114.55 -50.21 -127.07
N ILE A 611 113.73 -50.33 -126.00
CA ILE A 611 112.79 -49.36 -125.34
C ILE A 611 111.68 -48.62 -126.13
N HIS A 612 110.41 -48.90 -125.75
CA HIS A 612 109.17 -48.07 -125.77
C HIS A 612 108.06 -48.90 -125.06
N LEU A 613 106.89 -48.46 -124.54
CA LEU A 613 106.24 -47.23 -124.01
C LEU A 613 104.87 -47.73 -123.40
N LYS A 614 103.97 -47.12 -122.61
CA LYS A 614 103.65 -45.85 -121.86
C LYS A 614 102.52 -46.27 -120.82
N GLU A 615 101.71 -45.53 -120.04
CA GLU A 615 101.45 -44.14 -119.60
C GLU A 615 100.65 -44.18 -118.25
N GLU A 616 100.40 -43.05 -117.57
CA GLU A 616 99.44 -42.87 -116.46
C GLU A 616 98.58 -41.60 -116.71
N VAL A 617 97.28 -41.65 -116.38
CA VAL A 617 96.31 -40.53 -116.31
C VAL A 617 95.14 -40.95 -115.41
N GLU A 618 94.36 -40.09 -114.73
CA GLU A 618 94.31 -38.62 -114.67
C GLU A 618 93.86 -38.15 -113.25
N LYS A 619 93.88 -36.84 -112.95
CA LYS A 619 93.28 -36.25 -111.74
C LYS A 619 92.87 -34.77 -111.94
N VAL A 620 91.66 -34.43 -111.50
CA VAL A 620 91.11 -33.07 -111.24
C VAL A 620 90.72 -32.20 -112.46
N ALA A 621 89.44 -32.29 -112.83
CA ALA A 621 88.58 -31.23 -113.40
C ALA A 621 87.10 -31.70 -113.26
N GLU A 622 86.07 -30.90 -113.01
CA GLU A 622 85.96 -29.48 -112.65
C GLU A 622 84.65 -29.26 -111.84
N LEU A 623 84.68 -28.47 -110.76
CA LEU A 623 83.49 -28.15 -109.94
C LEU A 623 82.84 -26.83 -110.38
N THR A 624 82.00 -26.87 -111.42
CA THR A 624 80.90 -25.91 -111.75
C THR A 624 80.14 -26.50 -112.96
N SER A 625 78.83 -26.70 -112.97
CA SER A 625 77.76 -25.87 -112.39
C SER A 625 76.53 -26.67 -111.94
N LYS A 626 75.93 -26.24 -110.83
CA LYS A 626 74.53 -26.39 -110.37
C LYS A 626 73.61 -27.34 -111.18
N LEU A 627 73.18 -28.44 -110.55
CA LEU A 627 71.77 -28.58 -110.11
C LEU A 627 71.58 -29.65 -109.01
N GLN A 628 71.30 -29.17 -107.80
CA GLN A 628 70.42 -29.77 -106.78
C GLN A 628 70.84 -31.04 -105.97
N GLU A 629 70.76 -30.87 -104.64
CA GLU A 629 70.61 -31.84 -103.54
C GLU A 629 71.68 -32.93 -103.29
N HIS A 630 72.62 -32.58 -102.38
CA HIS A 630 73.44 -33.49 -101.59
C HIS A 630 73.19 -33.23 -100.08
N LYS A 631 72.99 -34.28 -99.28
CA LYS A 631 73.78 -34.48 -98.04
C LYS A 631 73.75 -35.92 -97.52
N HIS A 632 74.73 -36.27 -96.69
CA HIS A 632 74.96 -37.59 -96.13
C HIS A 632 74.24 -37.83 -94.78
N LYS A 633 74.33 -39.09 -94.32
CA LYS A 633 73.77 -39.64 -93.08
C LYS A 633 74.44 -39.10 -91.79
N ALA A 634 73.83 -39.44 -90.64
CA ALA A 634 74.20 -39.15 -89.25
C ALA A 634 73.89 -37.70 -88.78
N SER A 635 73.34 -37.46 -87.59
CA SER A 635 72.81 -38.39 -86.58
C SER A 635 71.75 -37.71 -85.68
N ASP A 636 70.82 -38.51 -85.15
CA ASP A 636 70.08 -38.34 -83.89
C ASP A 636 69.65 -36.91 -83.44
N ARG A 637 68.42 -36.47 -83.76
CA ARG A 637 67.79 -35.37 -82.96
C ARG A 637 66.26 -35.25 -82.89
N ASP A 638 65.48 -36.15 -83.48
CA ASP A 638 64.02 -35.92 -83.68
C ASP A 638 63.14 -36.07 -82.43
N VAL A 639 63.68 -36.54 -81.30
CA VAL A 639 62.96 -36.73 -80.02
C VAL A 639 62.76 -35.41 -79.23
N LEU A 640 63.24 -34.27 -79.75
CA LEU A 640 63.15 -32.97 -79.08
C LEU A 640 62.12 -32.00 -79.69
N GLU A 641 61.74 -32.19 -80.96
CA GLU A 641 60.81 -31.27 -81.67
C GLU A 641 59.35 -31.50 -81.23
N GLU A 642 58.93 -32.76 -81.19
CA GLU A 642 57.57 -33.16 -80.80
C GLU A 642 57.23 -32.76 -79.35
N LYS A 643 58.24 -32.82 -78.46
CA LYS A 643 58.11 -32.38 -77.06
C LYS A 643 58.02 -30.86 -76.91
N ALA A 644 58.58 -30.10 -77.84
CA ALA A 644 58.41 -28.64 -77.88
C ALA A 644 57.00 -28.24 -78.34
N ILE A 645 56.43 -28.96 -79.31
CA ILE A 645 55.06 -28.73 -79.81
C ILE A 645 54.01 -29.00 -78.71
N GLN A 646 54.18 -30.08 -77.93
CA GLN A 646 53.28 -30.37 -76.80
C GLN A 646 53.35 -29.28 -75.71
N LEU A 647 54.55 -28.88 -75.30
CA LEU A 647 54.73 -27.81 -74.30
C LEU A 647 54.20 -26.45 -74.75
N HIS A 648 54.31 -26.13 -76.06
CA HIS A 648 53.74 -24.90 -76.59
C HIS A 648 52.19 -24.89 -76.52
N LYS A 649 51.57 -26.05 -76.74
CA LYS A 649 50.11 -26.24 -76.67
C LYS A 649 49.57 -26.11 -75.25
N GLU A 650 50.30 -26.63 -74.26
CA GLU A 650 49.98 -26.47 -72.83
C GLU A 650 50.17 -25.02 -72.35
N LEU A 651 51.25 -24.35 -72.79
CA LEU A 651 51.50 -22.93 -72.49
C LEU A 651 50.46 -21.99 -73.11
N GLN A 652 49.91 -22.35 -74.28
CA GLN A 652 48.83 -21.61 -74.92
C GLN A 652 47.50 -21.81 -74.18
N ALA A 653 47.19 -23.03 -73.74
CA ALA A 653 46.02 -23.32 -72.91
C ALA A 653 46.05 -22.56 -71.57
N SER A 654 47.22 -22.47 -70.91
CA SER A 654 47.33 -21.69 -69.67
C SER A 654 47.15 -20.18 -69.91
N HIS A 655 47.57 -19.64 -71.06
CA HIS A 655 47.34 -18.23 -71.38
C HIS A 655 45.85 -17.89 -71.57
N THR A 656 45.06 -18.78 -72.18
CA THR A 656 43.61 -18.59 -72.29
C THR A 656 42.96 -18.55 -70.90
N ALA A 657 43.26 -19.53 -70.04
CA ALA A 657 42.72 -19.59 -68.67
C ALA A 657 43.14 -18.37 -67.81
N ILE A 658 44.35 -17.84 -68.00
CA ILE A 658 44.82 -16.62 -67.32
C ILE A 658 44.07 -15.38 -67.86
N SER A 659 43.71 -15.35 -69.15
CA SER A 659 42.88 -14.27 -69.72
C SER A 659 41.45 -14.30 -69.16
N GLU A 660 40.85 -15.48 -69.07
CA GLU A 660 39.51 -15.69 -68.50
C GLU A 660 39.48 -15.34 -67.00
N GLN A 661 40.51 -15.71 -66.22
CA GLN A 661 40.65 -15.23 -64.83
C GLN A 661 40.79 -13.71 -64.73
N LYS A 662 41.45 -13.06 -65.71
CA LYS A 662 41.62 -11.61 -65.73
C LYS A 662 40.30 -10.87 -66.01
N GLU A 663 39.45 -11.40 -66.88
CA GLU A 663 38.10 -10.86 -67.09
C GLU A 663 37.18 -11.12 -65.88
N ALA A 664 37.25 -12.32 -65.28
CA ALA A 664 36.51 -12.64 -64.05
C ALA A 664 36.92 -11.75 -62.86
N LEU A 665 38.21 -11.41 -62.73
CA LEU A 665 38.69 -10.43 -61.75
C LEU A 665 38.22 -9.01 -62.08
N SER A 666 38.19 -8.61 -63.35
CA SER A 666 37.66 -7.30 -63.77
C SER A 666 36.18 -7.15 -63.41
N HIS A 667 35.37 -8.17 -63.66
CA HIS A 667 33.94 -8.17 -63.33
C HIS A 667 33.69 -8.15 -61.81
N LYS A 668 34.49 -8.86 -61.02
CA LYS A 668 34.43 -8.77 -59.55
C LYS A 668 34.95 -7.45 -59.01
N HIS A 669 35.86 -6.79 -59.72
CA HIS A 669 36.36 -5.47 -59.30
C HIS A 669 35.28 -4.39 -59.47
N SER A 670 34.55 -4.38 -60.60
CA SER A 670 33.42 -3.45 -60.81
C SER A 670 32.23 -3.75 -59.89
N GLU A 671 31.99 -5.02 -59.55
CA GLU A 671 30.96 -5.42 -58.58
C GLU A 671 31.33 -4.95 -57.15
N LEU A 672 32.58 -5.13 -56.72
CA LEU A 672 33.09 -4.58 -55.47
C LEU A 672 33.05 -3.05 -55.45
N GLU A 673 33.46 -2.38 -56.53
CA GLU A 673 33.41 -0.91 -56.65
C GLU A 673 31.97 -0.38 -56.58
N ALA A 674 31.00 -1.09 -57.17
CA ALA A 674 29.57 -0.78 -57.02
C ALA A 674 29.08 -0.93 -55.57
N THR A 675 29.47 -2.01 -54.86
CA THR A 675 29.11 -2.16 -53.42
C THR A 675 29.78 -1.11 -52.54
N LEU A 676 31.05 -0.76 -52.81
CA LEU A 676 31.77 0.31 -52.12
C LEU A 676 31.08 1.66 -52.34
N LYS A 677 30.73 1.98 -53.59
CA LYS A 677 30.01 3.21 -53.94
C LYS A 677 28.64 3.28 -53.25
N LYS A 678 27.87 2.18 -53.24
CA LYS A 678 26.60 2.12 -52.50
C LYS A 678 26.81 2.36 -50.99
N SER A 679 27.86 1.80 -50.40
CA SER A 679 28.17 2.02 -48.98
C SER A 679 28.59 3.47 -48.69
N GLN A 680 29.27 4.13 -49.63
CA GLN A 680 29.63 5.55 -49.55
C GLN A 680 28.39 6.45 -49.68
N GLU A 681 27.48 6.14 -50.63
CA GLU A 681 26.20 6.84 -50.80
C GLU A 681 25.30 6.68 -49.55
N GLU A 682 25.25 5.50 -48.92
CA GLU A 682 24.60 5.32 -47.62
C GLU A 682 25.28 6.10 -46.48
N LEU A 683 26.60 6.21 -46.49
CA LEU A 683 27.37 6.92 -45.46
C LEU A 683 27.18 8.44 -45.59
N ASP A 684 27.12 8.97 -46.80
CA ASP A 684 26.83 10.40 -47.04
C ASP A 684 25.34 10.73 -46.87
N ALA A 685 24.43 9.78 -47.13
CA ALA A 685 23.03 9.89 -46.69
C ALA A 685 22.91 9.89 -45.15
N LYS A 686 23.70 9.08 -44.43
CA LYS A 686 23.77 9.11 -42.96
C LYS A 686 24.38 10.43 -42.44
N LYS A 687 25.36 11.04 -43.14
CA LYS A 687 25.80 12.42 -42.86
C LYS A 687 24.68 13.46 -43.04
N SER A 688 23.87 13.34 -44.10
CA SER A 688 22.69 14.20 -44.30
C SER A 688 21.70 14.10 -43.13
N VAL A 689 21.45 12.89 -42.62
CA VAL A 689 20.63 12.66 -41.41
C VAL A 689 21.29 13.25 -40.15
N ILE A 690 22.61 13.12 -39.99
CA ILE A 690 23.36 13.74 -38.88
C ILE A 690 23.23 15.27 -38.93
N VAL A 691 23.42 15.90 -40.09
CA VAL A 691 23.25 17.36 -40.27
C VAL A 691 21.80 17.79 -39.99
N HIS A 692 20.80 16.97 -40.32
CA HIS A 692 19.41 17.25 -39.96
C HIS A 692 19.15 17.12 -38.44
N LEU A 693 19.86 16.21 -37.75
CA LEU A 693 19.81 16.08 -36.29
C LEU A 693 20.59 17.20 -35.58
N GLU A 694 21.75 17.62 -36.09
CA GLU A 694 22.51 18.79 -35.60
C GLU A 694 21.74 20.11 -35.80
N SER A 695 21.01 20.22 -36.92
CA SER A 695 20.07 21.32 -37.18
C SER A 695 18.95 21.35 -36.13
N LYS A 696 18.31 20.20 -35.88
CA LYS A 696 17.29 20.07 -34.82
C LYS A 696 17.85 20.27 -33.41
N LEU A 697 19.11 19.88 -33.16
CA LEU A 697 19.78 20.12 -31.88
C LEU A 697 20.01 21.61 -31.66
N ASN A 698 20.49 22.34 -32.67
CA ASN A 698 20.57 23.81 -32.64
C ASN A 698 19.20 24.48 -32.51
N GLU A 699 18.16 23.92 -33.14
CA GLU A 699 16.79 24.44 -33.03
C GLU A 699 16.23 24.23 -31.61
N LEU A 700 16.48 23.09 -30.97
CA LEU A 700 16.18 22.87 -29.56
C LEU A 700 17.04 23.76 -28.65
N GLU A 701 18.33 23.94 -28.93
CA GLU A 701 19.23 24.78 -28.13
C GLU A 701 18.84 26.26 -28.21
N GLN A 702 18.38 26.74 -29.38
CA GLN A 702 17.73 28.05 -29.49
C GLN A 702 16.40 28.10 -28.75
N LYS A 703 15.55 27.07 -28.85
CA LYS A 703 14.25 27.03 -28.13
C LYS A 703 14.42 27.02 -26.62
N VAL A 704 15.43 26.35 -26.07
CA VAL A 704 15.80 26.41 -24.64
C VAL A 704 16.27 27.82 -24.27
N LYS A 705 17.20 28.41 -25.03
CA LYS A 705 17.68 29.79 -24.82
C LYS A 705 16.59 30.86 -25.00
N LEU A 706 15.47 30.55 -25.65
CA LEU A 706 14.32 31.43 -25.82
C LEU A 706 13.24 31.17 -24.74
N ALA A 707 13.13 29.94 -24.22
CA ALA A 707 12.27 29.62 -23.08
C ALA A 707 12.69 30.36 -21.81
N ASP A 708 14.00 30.38 -21.50
CA ASP A 708 14.58 31.15 -20.39
C ASP A 708 14.38 32.68 -20.53
N ALA A 709 14.01 33.16 -21.73
CA ALA A 709 13.90 34.58 -22.07
C ALA A 709 12.45 35.10 -22.18
N LYS A 710 11.41 34.27 -21.97
CA LYS A 710 10.00 34.65 -22.20
C LYS A 710 9.00 34.24 -21.12
N SER A 711 9.28 34.57 -19.87
CA SER A 711 8.25 34.64 -18.80
C SER A 711 7.56 36.02 -18.72
N LYS A 712 7.00 36.52 -19.84
CA LYS A 712 6.12 37.72 -19.83
C LYS A 712 5.21 37.86 -21.07
N GLU A 713 3.98 38.32 -20.78
CA GLU A 713 3.02 39.06 -21.64
C GLU A 713 2.30 38.36 -22.84
N THR A 714 1.03 38.03 -22.58
CA THR A 714 -0.21 38.37 -23.32
C THR A 714 -0.50 37.93 -24.77
N GLU A 715 -1.66 37.28 -24.92
CA GLU A 715 -2.74 37.46 -25.92
C GLU A 715 -2.45 37.52 -27.44
N SER A 716 -3.06 36.61 -28.21
CA SER A 716 -4.26 36.90 -29.06
C SER A 716 -4.57 35.80 -30.11
N THR A 717 -5.85 35.72 -30.52
CA THR A 717 -6.49 35.17 -31.76
C THR A 717 -5.67 34.31 -32.77
N GLY A 718 -6.18 33.26 -33.42
CA GLY A 718 -7.53 32.64 -33.42
C GLY A 718 -7.99 32.19 -34.83
N LYS A 719 -8.85 31.15 -34.92
CA LYS A 719 -9.54 30.60 -36.13
C LYS A 719 -8.64 29.81 -37.14
N GLU A 720 -8.92 28.54 -37.48
CA GLU A 720 -10.05 27.87 -38.19
C GLU A 720 -9.96 27.93 -39.73
N GLU A 721 -9.71 26.79 -40.40
CA GLU A 721 -10.62 26.17 -41.40
C GLU A 721 -10.12 24.75 -41.81
N GLU A 722 -10.84 24.07 -42.73
CA GLU A 722 -11.03 22.59 -42.75
C GLU A 722 -10.94 21.97 -44.19
N VAL A 723 -11.26 20.65 -44.34
CA VAL A 723 -11.58 19.89 -45.58
C VAL A 723 -10.37 19.41 -46.42
N GLU A 724 -10.03 18.09 -46.43
CA GLU A 724 -10.43 17.00 -47.39
C GLU A 724 -9.76 17.13 -48.81
N VAL A 725 -9.45 16.11 -49.66
CA VAL A 725 -9.98 14.74 -49.89
C VAL A 725 -8.91 13.75 -50.46
N LYS A 726 -8.97 12.47 -50.03
CA LYS A 726 -8.54 11.16 -50.61
C LYS A 726 -7.68 11.04 -51.90
N SER A 727 -6.67 10.15 -51.86
CA SER A 727 -6.33 9.07 -52.83
C SER A 727 -5.37 8.06 -52.11
N ARG A 728 -5.61 6.74 -52.01
CA ARG A 728 -5.56 5.65 -53.02
C ARG A 728 -4.16 5.40 -53.63
N ASP A 729 -3.63 4.17 -53.75
CA ASP A 729 -4.02 2.83 -53.25
C ASP A 729 -2.76 1.89 -53.31
N SER A 730 -2.88 0.65 -52.79
CA SER A 730 -2.06 -0.56 -53.10
C SER A 730 -0.75 -0.90 -52.33
N ASP A 731 -0.89 -1.90 -51.45
CA ASP A 731 -0.10 -3.15 -51.33
C ASP A 731 1.33 -3.25 -50.72
N LEU A 732 1.36 -4.03 -49.62
CA LEU A 732 2.23 -5.20 -49.31
C LEU A 732 3.77 -5.04 -49.17
N SER A 733 4.47 -5.68 -48.21
CA SER A 733 4.05 -6.36 -46.96
C SER A 733 5.26 -6.72 -46.07
N PHE A 734 5.12 -6.51 -44.75
CA PHE A 734 5.76 -7.17 -43.60
C PHE A 734 7.06 -8.03 -43.71
N SER A 735 8.00 -7.65 -42.84
CA SER A 735 8.73 -8.50 -41.86
C SER A 735 9.97 -9.33 -42.20
N ASN A 736 10.95 -9.16 -41.29
CA ASN A 736 12.04 -10.07 -40.94
C ASN A 736 11.57 -11.52 -40.70
N PRO A 737 12.49 -12.48 -40.90
CA PRO A 737 12.88 -13.32 -39.76
C PRO A 737 14.33 -13.13 -39.28
N LYS A 738 14.69 -13.94 -38.27
CA LYS A 738 15.93 -13.93 -37.46
C LYS A 738 16.51 -15.38 -37.56
N GLN A 739 17.76 -15.74 -37.26
CA GLN A 739 18.38 -15.65 -35.93
C GLN A 739 19.69 -16.50 -35.82
N THR A 740 20.05 -16.90 -34.57
CA THR A 740 20.95 -17.99 -34.12
C THR A 740 22.32 -17.62 -33.52
N LYS A 741 22.72 -18.41 -32.52
CA LYS A 741 23.70 -18.15 -31.45
C LYS A 741 24.92 -19.12 -31.52
N ILE A 742 25.82 -19.01 -30.52
CA ILE A 742 26.72 -20.06 -29.94
C ILE A 742 28.23 -20.06 -30.31
N LYS A 743 29.01 -19.40 -29.42
CA LYS A 743 30.29 -19.79 -28.73
C LYS A 743 31.59 -20.19 -29.48
N LYS A 744 32.71 -19.89 -28.78
CA LYS A 744 34.12 -20.36 -28.89
C LYS A 744 35.03 -19.65 -29.91
N ASN A 745 36.32 -19.38 -29.64
CA ASN A 745 37.08 -19.19 -28.37
C ASN A 745 38.51 -18.69 -28.66
N LEU A 746 39.15 -17.94 -27.73
CA LEU A 746 40.63 -17.70 -27.60
C LEU A 746 41.30 -16.93 -28.77
N ASP A 747 42.44 -16.23 -28.64
CA ASP A 747 43.25 -15.71 -27.51
C ASP A 747 44.07 -14.51 -28.05
N ALA A 748 44.76 -13.62 -27.31
CA ALA A 748 44.95 -13.36 -25.87
C ALA A 748 44.93 -11.80 -25.69
N ALA A 749 45.59 -11.04 -24.79
CA ALA A 749 46.55 -11.19 -23.68
C ALA A 749 46.36 -9.94 -22.75
N SER A 750 47.16 -9.56 -21.75
CA SER A 750 48.44 -10.03 -21.15
C SER A 750 48.46 -9.65 -19.65
N SER A 751 49.20 -10.40 -18.82
CA SER A 751 49.75 -10.02 -17.49
C SER A 751 48.88 -9.16 -16.54
N SER A 752 48.23 -9.69 -15.49
CA SER A 752 48.74 -10.44 -14.31
C SER A 752 49.63 -9.63 -13.36
N GLY A 753 49.28 -9.62 -12.05
CA GLY A 753 50.02 -8.91 -11.00
C GLY A 753 49.25 -8.69 -9.69
N HIS A 754 48.71 -9.74 -9.06
CA HIS A 754 47.94 -9.64 -7.81
C HIS A 754 48.75 -10.14 -6.59
N VAL A 755 48.76 -9.36 -5.50
CA VAL A 755 49.18 -9.80 -4.15
C VAL A 755 48.23 -9.16 -3.14
N MET A 756 47.63 -9.97 -2.25
CA MET A 756 46.88 -9.48 -1.10
C MET A 756 47.82 -9.11 0.06
N ILE A 757 47.47 -8.05 0.79
CA ILE A 757 47.71 -7.99 2.23
C ILE A 757 46.36 -7.69 2.92
N GLN A 758 46.17 -8.27 4.09
CA GLN A 758 44.89 -8.34 4.80
C GLN A 758 44.48 -6.97 5.37
N LYS A 759 43.16 -6.75 5.47
CA LYS A 759 42.63 -6.02 6.63
C LYS A 759 41.38 -6.72 7.15
N ALA A 760 41.49 -7.30 8.35
CA ALA A 760 40.38 -7.74 9.16
C ALA A 760 40.33 -6.85 10.39
N GLU A 761 39.20 -6.17 10.59
CA GLU A 761 38.81 -5.49 11.83
C GLU A 761 37.36 -5.93 12.05
N THR A 762 37.10 -6.97 12.84
CA THR A 762 37.03 -7.00 14.31
C THR A 762 36.01 -6.00 14.88
N TRP A 763 35.17 -6.50 15.77
CA TRP A 763 34.26 -5.68 16.59
C TRP A 763 35.03 -4.68 17.50
N HIS A 764 34.27 -3.85 18.23
CA HIS A 764 34.70 -2.77 19.13
C HIS A 764 34.91 -1.38 18.52
N LEU A 765 33.81 -0.74 18.08
CA LEU A 765 33.70 0.73 18.17
C LEU A 765 32.30 1.25 18.60
N MET A 766 31.41 0.38 19.08
CA MET A 766 30.11 0.77 19.68
C MET A 766 30.22 1.02 21.20
N THR A 767 31.29 1.69 21.65
CA THR A 767 31.54 1.88 23.09
C THR A 767 32.23 3.21 23.44
N LEU A 768 32.26 4.18 22.52
CA LEU A 768 32.98 5.45 22.74
C LEU A 768 32.24 6.72 22.25
N LYS A 769 30.90 6.68 22.09
CA LYS A 769 30.09 7.88 21.76
C LYS A 769 29.03 8.27 22.81
N ILE A 770 28.78 7.44 23.83
CA ILE A 770 27.84 7.75 24.93
C ILE A 770 28.60 8.06 26.24
N ALA A 771 29.76 8.71 26.13
CA ALA A 771 30.60 9.13 27.27
C ALA A 771 30.77 10.66 27.38
N LEU A 772 30.34 11.44 26.37
CA LEU A 772 30.54 12.89 26.32
C LEU A 772 29.22 13.70 26.30
N GLY A 773 28.10 13.09 25.89
CA GLY A 773 26.79 13.77 25.85
C GLY A 773 26.16 14.02 27.22
N VAL A 774 26.37 13.12 28.19
CA VAL A 774 25.71 13.20 29.51
C VAL A 774 26.40 14.22 30.43
N ALA A 775 27.73 14.38 30.32
CA ALA A 775 28.51 15.27 31.18
C ALA A 775 28.16 16.76 31.02
N LEU A 776 27.66 17.18 29.85
CA LEU A 776 27.32 18.59 29.58
C LEU A 776 25.92 18.99 30.09
N VAL A 777 24.96 18.06 30.17
CA VAL A 777 23.64 18.36 30.75
C VAL A 777 23.74 18.64 32.26
N SER A 778 24.60 17.89 32.96
CA SER A 778 24.90 18.10 34.39
C SER A 778 25.54 19.45 34.72
N VAL A 779 26.02 20.22 33.73
CA VAL A 779 26.63 21.55 33.93
C VAL A 779 25.62 22.69 33.75
N ILE A 780 24.48 22.44 33.11
CA ILE A 780 23.48 23.48 32.79
C ILE A 780 22.41 23.57 33.89
N LEU A 781 21.87 22.46 34.37
CA LEU A 781 20.85 22.47 35.44
C LEU A 781 21.41 22.93 36.80
N VAL A 782 22.70 22.73 37.07
CA VAL A 782 23.39 23.22 38.29
C VAL A 782 23.58 24.75 38.29
N LYS A 783 23.17 25.46 37.23
CA LYS A 783 23.50 26.88 37.02
C LYS A 783 22.31 27.86 37.04
N LEU A 784 21.09 27.38 37.34
CA LEU A 784 19.90 28.23 37.49
C LEU A 784 19.57 28.60 38.95
N THR A 785 20.22 27.98 39.93
CA THR A 785 20.00 28.22 41.38
C THR A 785 20.90 29.33 41.95
N MET A 786 20.73 30.59 41.50
CA MET A 786 21.43 31.77 42.07
C MET A 786 20.67 33.12 41.95
N ALA A 787 19.33 33.08 41.94
CA ALA A 787 18.41 34.19 42.27
C ALA A 787 16.99 33.60 42.40
N ASP A 788 16.19 33.83 43.45
CA ASP A 788 16.37 34.68 44.63
C ASP A 788 15.66 34.03 45.86
N HIS A 789 15.85 34.59 47.05
CA HIS A 789 15.07 34.35 48.29
C HIS A 789 15.18 32.99 49.01
N ASN A 790 16.01 32.99 50.08
CA ASN A 790 15.86 32.27 51.37
C ASN A 790 14.73 31.21 51.54
N ASN A 791 14.83 30.06 50.88
CA ASN A 791 14.25 28.80 51.39
C ASN A 791 15.13 27.62 50.96
N THR A 792 15.49 26.75 51.91
CA THR A 792 15.93 25.39 51.59
C THR A 792 14.71 24.49 51.46
N PRO A 793 14.58 23.64 50.43
CA PRO A 793 13.40 22.79 50.26
C PRO A 793 13.18 21.89 51.49
N PRO A 794 11.92 21.65 51.91
CA PRO A 794 11.59 21.02 53.19
C PRO A 794 11.77 19.49 53.21
N PHE A 795 12.60 18.93 52.33
CA PHE A 795 12.87 17.48 52.23
C PHE A 795 14.24 17.20 51.61
N ASP A 796 14.73 15.96 51.73
CA ASP A 796 15.82 15.38 50.93
C ASP A 796 15.33 14.05 50.32
N LEU A 797 15.65 13.78 49.06
CA LEU A 797 15.55 12.44 48.46
C LEU A 797 16.78 11.63 48.91
N THR A 798 16.64 10.93 50.03
CA THR A 798 17.75 10.34 50.80
C THR A 798 18.24 8.99 50.30
N LYS A 799 17.44 8.24 49.53
CA LYS A 799 17.82 6.91 49.01
C LYS A 799 17.08 6.59 47.71
N LEU A 800 17.80 5.98 46.78
CA LEU A 800 17.28 5.46 45.50
C LEU A 800 18.00 4.14 45.19
N ASP A 801 17.38 3.04 45.58
CA ASP A 801 17.83 1.68 45.25
C ASP A 801 16.99 1.12 44.10
N HIS A 802 17.55 0.19 43.32
CA HIS A 802 16.80 -0.54 42.30
C HIS A 802 17.23 -1.99 42.17
N TYR A 803 16.37 -2.81 41.57
CA TYR A 803 16.66 -4.20 41.20
C TYR A 803 15.99 -4.56 39.87
N ILE A 804 16.77 -5.09 38.92
CA ILE A 804 16.28 -5.53 37.61
C ILE A 804 16.13 -7.06 37.63
N LYS A 805 14.93 -7.54 37.32
CA LYS A 805 14.60 -8.95 37.11
C LYS A 805 14.25 -9.18 35.64
N TYR A 806 15.16 -9.79 34.89
CA TYR A 806 14.85 -10.30 33.55
C TYR A 806 13.84 -11.45 33.63
N GLN A 807 12.87 -11.48 32.71
CA GLN A 807 11.96 -12.61 32.52
C GLN A 807 12.01 -13.05 31.05
N PRO A 808 12.17 -14.36 30.76
CA PRO A 808 12.14 -14.85 29.38
C PRO A 808 10.79 -14.54 28.71
N ARG A 809 10.82 -14.25 27.40
CA ARG A 809 9.66 -13.85 26.57
C ARG A 809 8.49 -14.86 26.54
N GLU A 810 8.68 -16.08 27.06
CA GLU A 810 7.64 -17.11 27.20
C GLU A 810 6.80 -16.98 28.49
N GLU A 811 7.24 -16.16 29.46
CA GLU A 811 6.58 -15.92 30.76
C GLU A 811 6.37 -14.42 31.07
N ALA A 812 6.54 -13.53 30.09
CA ALA A 812 6.66 -12.09 30.33
C ALA A 812 5.54 -11.28 29.68
N GLU A 813 4.99 -10.35 30.47
CA GLU A 813 4.37 -9.12 29.99
C GLU A 813 5.49 -8.15 29.54
N ASP A 814 5.15 -6.93 29.10
CA ASP A 814 6.13 -5.92 28.63
C ASP A 814 7.15 -5.48 29.70
N PHE A 815 8.05 -4.53 29.38
CA PHE A 815 9.04 -4.06 30.35
C PHE A 815 8.41 -3.10 31.37
N PHE A 816 8.16 -3.58 32.60
CA PHE A 816 7.52 -2.80 33.66
C PHE A 816 8.51 -2.17 34.66
N VAL A 817 8.20 -0.96 35.11
CA VAL A 817 8.73 -0.38 36.35
C VAL A 817 7.74 -0.61 37.48
N HIS A 818 8.24 -1.13 38.60
CA HIS A 818 7.49 -1.26 39.84
C HIS A 818 8.09 -0.31 40.88
N VAL A 819 7.39 0.79 41.17
CA VAL A 819 7.86 1.82 42.11
C VAL A 819 7.38 1.50 43.52
N GLU A 820 8.22 1.76 44.51
CA GLU A 820 7.89 1.80 45.94
C GLU A 820 8.51 3.09 46.52
N VAL A 821 7.69 4.06 46.90
CA VAL A 821 8.15 5.33 47.50
C VAL A 821 7.74 5.40 48.97
N LYS A 822 8.70 5.74 49.82
CA LYS A 822 8.56 5.86 51.27
C LYS A 822 8.87 7.29 51.72
N VAL A 823 7.91 7.98 52.34
CA VAL A 823 8.10 9.32 52.90
C VAL A 823 8.21 9.25 54.42
N LEU A 824 9.29 9.82 54.96
CA LEU A 824 9.62 9.85 56.38
C LEU A 824 9.31 11.23 56.98
N GLY A 825 8.10 11.35 57.53
CA GLY A 825 7.66 12.48 58.35
C GLY A 825 8.22 12.42 59.78
N LYS A 826 8.42 13.59 60.41
CA LYS A 826 9.06 13.68 61.73
C LYS A 826 8.09 13.37 62.89
N GLY A 827 7.82 12.08 63.10
CA GLY A 827 7.06 11.56 64.25
C GLY A 827 5.75 10.86 63.90
N SER A 828 5.39 10.81 62.61
CA SER A 828 4.34 9.93 62.08
C SER A 828 4.89 8.53 61.78
N SER A 829 4.02 7.60 61.41
CA SER A 829 4.43 6.45 60.60
C SER A 829 4.98 6.91 59.24
N PRO A 830 5.83 6.11 58.57
CA PRO A 830 6.11 6.31 57.15
C PRO A 830 4.81 6.31 56.34
N LEU A 831 4.74 7.15 55.31
CA LEU A 831 3.77 7.03 54.23
C LEU A 831 4.42 6.24 53.10
N GLU A 832 3.69 5.32 52.50
CA GLU A 832 4.20 4.39 51.49
C GLU A 832 3.20 4.24 50.34
N ILE A 833 3.66 4.43 49.11
CA ILE A 833 2.91 4.16 47.87
C ILE A 833 3.69 3.15 47.03
N SER A 834 2.99 2.24 46.35
CA SER A 834 3.63 1.32 45.39
C SER A 834 2.70 0.95 44.24
N PHE A 835 3.20 1.06 43.01
CA PHE A 835 2.48 0.80 41.76
C PHE A 835 3.36 0.09 40.75
N SER A 836 2.79 -0.35 39.63
CA SER A 836 3.49 -0.92 38.48
C SER A 836 2.92 -0.38 37.19
N THR A 837 3.77 0.12 36.30
CA THR A 837 3.40 0.75 35.02
C THR A 837 4.55 0.52 34.02
N SER A 838 4.35 0.67 32.70
CA SER A 838 5.44 0.31 31.77
C SER A 838 6.61 1.29 31.87
N VAL A 839 7.82 0.82 31.55
CA VAL A 839 9.02 1.67 31.44
C VAL A 839 8.89 2.67 30.28
N TYR A 840 7.94 2.47 29.36
CA TYR A 840 7.64 3.44 28.31
C TYR A 840 6.76 4.58 28.84
N GLU A 841 5.58 4.26 29.39
CA GLU A 841 4.62 5.22 29.95
C GLU A 841 5.29 6.10 31.02
N PHE A 842 5.99 5.48 31.99
CA PHE A 842 6.69 6.17 33.08
C PHE A 842 7.84 7.11 32.65
N VAL A 843 8.29 7.04 31.39
CA VAL A 843 9.50 7.74 30.94
C VAL A 843 9.26 8.66 29.74
N TRP A 844 8.21 8.43 28.96
CA TRP A 844 7.94 9.13 27.71
C TRP A 844 6.49 9.63 27.55
N GLU A 845 5.58 9.25 28.44
CA GLU A 845 4.18 9.71 28.46
C GLU A 845 3.86 10.35 29.82
N ASP A 846 4.75 11.23 30.29
CA ASP A 846 4.73 11.82 31.64
C ASP A 846 3.57 12.80 31.91
N GLU A 847 2.90 13.30 30.88
CA GLU A 847 1.63 14.05 31.00
C GLU A 847 0.37 13.16 31.03
N ASP A 848 0.44 11.89 30.56
CA ASP A 848 -0.71 10.97 30.42
C ASP A 848 -0.64 9.74 31.37
N CYS A 849 0.53 9.44 31.96
CA CYS A 849 0.75 8.29 32.85
C CYS A 849 0.02 8.46 34.20
N TYR A 850 -1.04 7.67 34.41
CA TYR A 850 -1.89 7.72 35.60
C TYR A 850 -1.10 7.52 36.91
N GLU A 851 -0.12 6.61 36.94
CA GLU A 851 0.66 6.33 38.15
C GLU A 851 1.66 7.45 38.51
N LEU A 852 2.08 8.27 37.53
CA LEU A 852 2.86 9.49 37.79
C LEU A 852 1.98 10.60 38.38
N VAL A 853 0.72 10.69 37.96
CA VAL A 853 -0.27 11.59 38.58
C VAL A 853 -0.60 11.13 40.00
N GLU A 854 -0.87 9.85 40.24
CA GLU A 854 -1.12 9.29 41.58
C GLU A 854 0.08 9.51 42.52
N LEU A 855 1.32 9.40 42.01
CA LEU A 855 2.54 9.72 42.77
C LEU A 855 2.67 11.21 43.11
N TYR A 856 2.28 12.10 42.19
CA TYR A 856 2.27 13.55 42.43
C TYR A 856 1.19 13.96 43.45
N GLU A 857 -0.01 13.38 43.35
CA GLU A 857 -1.09 13.55 44.33
C GLU A 857 -0.68 13.01 45.71
N PHE A 858 -0.04 11.84 45.79
CA PHE A 858 0.54 11.31 47.02
C PHE A 858 1.60 12.24 47.65
N PHE A 859 2.48 12.85 46.84
CA PHE A 859 3.45 13.81 47.37
C PHE A 859 2.79 15.10 47.89
N THR A 860 1.72 15.57 47.26
CA THR A 860 1.10 16.87 47.57
C THR A 860 0.00 16.77 48.63
N GLU A 861 -0.94 15.83 48.51
CA GLU A 861 -2.09 15.68 49.40
C GLU A 861 -1.75 14.85 50.66
N ASP A 862 -1.17 13.66 50.50
CA ASP A 862 -0.86 12.76 51.62
C ASP A 862 0.42 13.17 52.37
N ALA A 863 1.52 13.41 51.63
CA ALA A 863 2.81 13.74 52.23
C ALA A 863 3.00 15.24 52.54
N GLY A 864 2.12 16.12 52.03
CA GLY A 864 2.13 17.55 52.32
C GLY A 864 3.36 18.31 51.80
N ILE A 865 3.95 17.86 50.70
CA ILE A 865 5.04 18.55 50.00
C ILE A 865 4.42 19.63 49.08
N ASP A 866 5.08 20.78 48.92
CA ASP A 866 4.58 21.83 48.02
C ASP A 866 4.52 21.32 46.56
N ALA A 867 3.48 21.70 45.82
CA ALA A 867 3.26 21.34 44.42
C ALA A 867 4.48 21.55 43.52
N PHE A 868 5.17 22.68 43.66
CA PHE A 868 6.37 22.99 42.87
C PHE A 868 7.50 21.99 43.13
N GLU A 869 7.61 21.53 44.36
CA GLU A 869 8.66 20.65 44.87
C GLU A 869 8.33 19.16 44.72
N ALA A 870 7.05 18.78 44.77
CA ALA A 870 6.55 17.48 44.36
C ALA A 870 6.87 17.20 42.88
N GLN A 871 6.71 18.20 42.00
CA GLN A 871 7.09 18.08 40.59
C GLN A 871 8.60 17.77 40.43
N PHE A 872 9.48 18.37 41.24
CA PHE A 872 10.91 18.04 41.22
C PHE A 872 11.18 16.59 41.65
N LEU A 873 10.49 16.08 42.69
CA LEU A 873 10.62 14.69 43.12
C LEU A 873 10.18 13.69 42.04
N VAL A 874 9.04 13.96 41.39
CA VAL A 874 8.54 13.14 40.27
C VAL A 874 9.53 13.15 39.10
N ASN A 875 10.00 14.33 38.70
CA ASN A 875 10.96 14.48 37.60
C ASN A 875 12.31 13.80 37.90
N ASP A 876 12.84 13.90 39.13
CA ASP A 876 14.07 13.21 39.53
C ASP A 876 13.92 11.67 39.52
N LEU A 877 12.74 11.15 39.86
CA LEU A 877 12.42 9.72 39.76
C LEU A 877 12.36 9.26 38.30
N ILE A 878 11.62 9.96 37.43
CA ILE A 878 11.56 9.69 35.97
C ILE A 878 12.98 9.67 35.38
N LEU A 879 13.80 10.68 35.69
CA LEU A 879 15.19 10.77 35.23
C LEU A 879 16.07 9.63 35.77
N TYR A 880 15.87 9.17 37.01
CA TYR A 880 16.57 8.01 37.56
C TYR A 880 16.19 6.72 36.84
N VAL A 881 14.89 6.49 36.56
CA VAL A 881 14.42 5.31 35.83
C VAL A 881 15.00 5.31 34.41
N ASN A 882 14.78 6.39 33.65
CA ASN A 882 15.31 6.54 32.29
C ASN A 882 16.83 6.27 32.23
N LYS A 883 17.61 6.86 33.15
CA LYS A 883 19.06 6.66 33.24
C LYS A 883 19.47 5.21 33.53
N THR A 884 18.62 4.44 34.22
CA THR A 884 18.94 3.09 34.69
C THR A 884 18.40 1.99 33.78
N THR A 885 17.30 2.25 33.05
CA THR A 885 16.70 1.30 32.09
C THR A 885 17.26 1.45 30.68
N ARG A 886 17.65 2.67 30.25
CA ARG A 886 18.27 2.96 28.94
C ARG A 886 19.48 2.08 28.52
N PRO A 887 20.29 1.49 29.42
CA PRO A 887 21.35 0.55 29.02
C PRO A 887 20.87 -0.85 28.60
N LEU A 888 19.58 -1.15 28.70
CA LEU A 888 18.97 -2.43 28.33
C LEU A 888 18.54 -2.43 26.86
N ASP A 889 18.35 -3.62 26.29
CA ASP A 889 17.94 -3.81 24.90
C ASP A 889 16.45 -3.50 24.69
N GLU A 890 16.03 -3.17 23.46
CA GLU A 890 14.62 -2.91 23.12
C GLU A 890 13.77 -4.20 23.22
N ASP A 891 14.39 -5.37 23.05
CA ASP A 891 13.79 -6.70 23.30
C ASP A 891 13.81 -7.13 24.80
N PHE A 892 14.28 -6.28 25.73
CA PHE A 892 14.38 -6.66 27.16
C PHE A 892 13.00 -6.74 27.83
N THR A 893 12.66 -7.92 28.35
CA THR A 893 11.40 -8.23 29.04
C THR A 893 11.66 -8.53 30.52
N GLY A 894 10.81 -8.03 31.42
CA GLY A 894 11.01 -8.17 32.87
C GLY A 894 10.52 -6.98 33.70
N VAL A 895 11.02 -6.89 34.94
CA VAL A 895 10.61 -5.87 35.93
C VAL A 895 11.82 -5.12 36.49
N PHE A 896 11.79 -3.80 36.41
CA PHE A 896 12.68 -2.88 37.12
C PHE A 896 11.98 -2.40 38.40
N LYS A 897 12.35 -2.93 39.58
CA LYS A 897 11.84 -2.42 40.86
C LYS A 897 12.66 -1.22 41.33
N LEU A 898 12.00 -0.10 41.58
CA LEU A 898 12.56 1.11 42.19
C LEU A 898 12.12 1.20 43.65
N MET A 899 13.03 1.61 44.54
CA MET A 899 12.75 1.89 45.95
C MET A 899 13.32 3.27 46.32
N ALA A 900 12.44 4.22 46.61
CA ALA A 900 12.78 5.62 46.88
C ALA A 900 12.44 6.01 48.32
N GLU A 901 13.32 6.76 48.99
CA GLU A 901 13.15 7.20 50.38
C GLU A 901 13.30 8.73 50.48
N VAL A 902 12.19 9.42 50.76
CA VAL A 902 12.12 10.88 50.91
C VAL A 902 12.03 11.24 52.39
N THR A 903 12.93 12.09 52.89
CA THR A 903 12.98 12.50 54.30
C THR A 903 12.58 13.97 54.45
N LEU A 904 11.56 14.27 55.26
CA LEU A 904 11.12 15.65 55.49
C LEU A 904 12.02 16.40 56.50
N LYS A 905 12.49 17.59 56.14
CA LYS A 905 13.34 18.46 56.96
C LYS A 905 12.51 19.31 57.94
N PRO A 906 12.99 19.53 59.18
CA PRO A 906 12.30 20.39 60.14
C PRO A 906 12.50 21.88 59.84
N VAL A 907 11.41 22.58 59.50
CA VAL A 907 11.38 24.05 59.35
C VAL A 907 11.74 24.74 60.68
N GLN A 908 12.71 25.67 60.66
CA GLN A 908 13.04 26.51 61.82
C GLN A 908 12.32 27.86 61.74
N LEU A 909 11.30 28.04 62.59
CA LEU A 909 10.53 29.28 62.73
C LEU A 909 11.33 30.38 63.46
N ASN A 910 12.14 31.13 62.69
CA ASN A 910 12.83 32.33 63.17
C ASN A 910 11.85 33.40 63.65
N HIS A 911 11.73 33.56 64.97
CA HIS A 911 10.90 34.58 65.59
C HIS A 911 11.51 35.98 65.49
N ALA A 912 10.79 36.92 64.87
CA ALA A 912 11.06 38.35 64.98
C ALA A 912 9.75 39.17 64.88
N GLY A 913 9.63 40.26 65.65
CA GLY A 913 8.63 41.31 65.39
C GLY A 913 7.26 41.18 66.07
N SER A 914 7.18 40.76 67.34
CA SER A 914 5.94 40.95 68.13
C SER A 914 5.69 42.44 68.38
N GLN A 915 4.55 42.97 67.93
CA GLN A 915 4.02 44.24 68.41
C GLN A 915 2.50 44.14 68.63
N LYS A 916 2.06 44.41 69.86
CA LYS A 916 0.63 44.37 70.24
C LYS A 916 -0.16 45.48 69.54
N THR A 917 -1.34 45.14 69.06
CA THR A 917 -2.55 45.96 69.25
C THR A 917 -3.43 45.28 70.30
N GLU A 918 -3.86 46.02 71.31
CA GLU A 918 -4.63 45.54 72.46
C GLU A 918 -5.60 46.64 72.90
N SER A 919 -6.77 46.23 73.43
CA SER A 919 -7.99 47.06 73.59
C SER A 919 -8.64 47.46 72.24
N GLN A 920 -9.96 47.63 72.15
CA GLN A 920 -11.03 47.64 73.15
C GLN A 920 -12.08 46.54 72.79
N GLN A 921 -13.08 46.17 73.58
CA GLN A 921 -13.82 46.88 74.64
C GLN A 921 -14.73 45.89 75.42
N PRO A 922 -15.15 46.16 76.67
CA PRO A 922 -14.52 46.97 77.72
C PRO A 922 -13.64 46.14 78.67
#